data_AF-A0A6P3RME5-F1
#
_entry.id   AF-A0A6P3RME5-F1
#
_cell.length_a   1.000
_cell.length_b   1.000
_cell.length_c   1.000
_cell.angle_alpha   90.00
_cell.angle_beta   90.00
_cell.angle_gamma   90.00
#
_symmetry.space_group_name_H-M   'P 1'
#
loop_
_entity.id
_entity.type
_entity.pdbx_description
1 polymer ?
#
loop_
_entity_poly.entity_id
_entity_poly.type
_entity_poly.pdbx_seq_one_letter_code
_entity_poly.pdbx_strand_id
1 'polypeptide(L)'
;MLRLPLPQHLSYGDGSLHVDAAFQQTLWSVAPISSGSEAAQGYLIGGDVLRLLHGHMDECLTVPSGEHGEEQRRTVHYEGGVVSVHARSLWRLEALRVAWSGSHIRWGQPFRLRHVTTGKYLSLMEDNSLLLMDKEKADVKSTAFTFRSSKWRGLDALGRKAKAPAADLPIESVSLSLRDLTGYLHPPDEQLEHEDRQNRLRALKNRQNLFQEEVRWSCRGAASVAARLAGESWKSILNSLYELLAALIRGNRKNCAQFSGSLDWLISRLERLEASSGILEVLHCVLVESPEALNIIKEGHIKSIISLLDKHGRNHKVLDVLCSLCVCHGVAVRSNQHLICDNLLPGRDLLLQTRLVNHVSSMRPNIFLGVSEGSAQYKKWYYELMVDHTEPFVTAEATHLRVGWASTEGFSPYPGGGEEAGGSGVGDDLFSYGFDGLHLWAGCIARTVSSPNQHLLRTDDVISCCLDLSAPSISFRINGQPVQGMFENFNIDGLFFPVVSFSAGIKVRFLLGGRHGEFKFLPPPGYAPCYEAVLPKEKLRVEHSREYKQERVCTRDLLGPTVSLTQAAFTPIPVDTSQIVLPPHLERIREKLAENIHELWVMNKIELGWQYGPVRDDNKRQHPCLVEFSKLPEQERNYNLQMSLETLKTLLALGCHVGIADEHAEEKVKKMKLPKNYQLTSGYKPAPMDLTFIRLTQAQEAMVDKLAENAHNVWARDRIRQGWTYGIQQDVKNRRNPRLVPYTLLDDRTKKSNKDSLREAVRTLLGYGYSLEAPDQDHGMLTVISFPTSAIVDYHEYTLIVAQRWHQGNEHYGRSWQAGDVVGCMVDMTEHTMMFTLNGEILLDDSGSELAFKDFDTGDGFIPVCSLGVAQVGRMNFGKDVSTLKYFTICGLQEGYEPFAVNTNRDITMWLSKRLPQFLQVPSNHEHIEVTRIDGTVDSSPCLRVTQKSFGSQNSSTDITFYRLSMPIECAEVFSRTAAGGLPSAGLFGPKNDLEDYDADSDFEVLMKTAHGHLVPDRVDRDKEATKPEFNNHKDYAQEKPSRLKQSIKRSNCYMVCAGESMSPGQGRGNNGLEIGCVVDAASGLLTFTANGKELSTYYQVEPSTKLFPAVFAQATSPNVFQFELGRIKEGGEKRSVSADDGQLRAVMSADDGQLRAVASRLMTVSSVLSCQLMTVSSVLSCRLMTVSSVLSSLVYCWVLKLGKADGERVWGLWMSG
;
A
#
# COMPACT_ATOMS: atom_id res chain seq x y z
N MET A 1 -37.73 34.82 -20.47
CA MET A 1 -39.06 34.20 -20.74
C MET A 1 -39.54 33.53 -19.47
N LEU A 2 -40.77 33.79 -19.02
CA LEU A 2 -41.41 32.99 -17.97
C LEU A 2 -42.06 31.77 -18.62
N ARG A 3 -41.79 30.56 -18.11
CA ARG A 3 -42.55 29.36 -18.51
C ARG A 3 -43.93 29.43 -17.84
N LEU A 4 -44.99 29.51 -18.64
CA LEU A 4 -46.34 29.25 -18.14
C LEU A 4 -46.45 27.76 -17.73
N PRO A 5 -47.11 27.43 -16.61
CA PRO A 5 -47.39 26.05 -16.27
C PRO A 5 -48.36 25.44 -17.28
N LEU A 6 -48.15 24.17 -17.65
CA LEU A 6 -49.07 23.39 -18.46
C LEU A 6 -50.38 23.14 -17.67
N PRO A 7 -51.56 23.26 -18.30
CA PRO A 7 -52.82 22.91 -17.63
C PRO A 7 -52.90 21.40 -17.37
N GLN A 8 -53.65 21.02 -16.33
CA GLN A 8 -53.94 19.61 -16.05
C GLN A 8 -55.01 19.09 -17.01
N HIS A 9 -54.69 18.01 -17.70
CA HIS A 9 -55.54 17.35 -18.68
C HIS A 9 -55.99 15.97 -18.19
N LEU A 10 -56.97 15.38 -18.87
CA LEU A 10 -57.46 14.03 -18.61
C LEU A 10 -57.19 13.21 -19.87
N SER A 11 -56.15 12.38 -19.80
CA SER A 11 -55.57 11.67 -20.93
C SER A 11 -55.99 10.20 -20.95
N TYR A 12 -55.83 9.57 -22.11
CA TYR A 12 -56.42 8.28 -22.50
C TYR A 12 -55.35 7.27 -22.98
N GLY A 13 -54.08 7.51 -22.66
CA GLY A 13 -52.94 6.96 -23.41
C GLY A 13 -52.73 5.44 -23.37
N ASP A 14 -53.26 4.69 -22.39
CA ASP A 14 -52.93 3.28 -22.15
C ASP A 14 -54.14 2.34 -21.98
N GLY A 15 -55.36 2.84 -22.22
CA GLY A 15 -56.61 2.11 -21.93
C GLY A 15 -57.15 2.32 -20.50
N SER A 16 -56.44 3.09 -19.67
CA SER A 16 -56.95 3.68 -18.43
C SER A 16 -57.09 5.20 -18.56
N LEU A 17 -57.79 5.82 -17.61
CA LEU A 17 -57.86 7.29 -17.49
C LEU A 17 -56.78 7.77 -16.52
N HIS A 18 -55.88 8.63 -16.98
CA HIS A 18 -54.86 9.26 -16.15
C HIS A 18 -54.85 10.79 -16.30
N VAL A 19 -54.31 11.48 -15.31
CA VAL A 19 -54.23 12.95 -15.26
C VAL A 19 -52.79 13.37 -15.48
N ASP A 20 -52.54 14.11 -16.56
CA ASP A 20 -51.23 14.60 -16.96
C ASP A 20 -51.22 16.13 -17.09
N ALA A 21 -50.05 16.69 -17.40
CA ALA A 21 -49.87 18.12 -17.66
C ALA A 21 -49.61 18.31 -19.16
N ALA A 22 -50.66 18.63 -19.92
CA ALA A 22 -50.64 18.68 -21.38
C ALA A 22 -51.16 20.03 -21.90
N PHE A 23 -51.00 20.31 -23.19
CA PHE A 23 -51.53 21.54 -23.80
C PHE A 23 -53.06 21.51 -24.00
N GLN A 24 -53.68 20.35 -23.87
CA GLN A 24 -55.13 20.16 -24.01
C GLN A 24 -55.87 20.61 -22.74
N GLN A 25 -57.02 21.26 -22.89
CA GLN A 25 -57.80 21.76 -21.76
C GLN A 25 -58.87 20.75 -21.31
N THR A 26 -58.94 20.49 -20.01
CA THR A 26 -60.03 19.75 -19.36
C THR A 26 -60.82 20.68 -18.43
N LEU A 27 -62.15 20.56 -18.43
CA LEU A 27 -63.02 21.30 -17.52
C LEU A 27 -63.06 20.63 -16.14
N TRP A 28 -62.49 21.30 -15.14
CA TRP A 28 -62.48 20.83 -13.74
C TRP A 28 -63.59 21.52 -12.94
N SER A 29 -64.59 20.77 -12.49
CA SER A 29 -65.67 21.28 -11.63
C SER A 29 -65.33 21.18 -10.14
N VAL A 30 -65.48 22.28 -9.41
CA VAL A 30 -65.23 22.35 -7.96
C VAL A 30 -66.55 22.21 -7.19
N ALA A 31 -66.58 21.34 -6.18
CA ALA A 31 -67.71 21.18 -5.26
C ALA A 31 -67.23 21.36 -3.80
N PRO A 32 -67.91 22.16 -2.96
CA PRO A 32 -67.54 22.34 -1.57
C PRO A 32 -67.77 21.05 -0.76
N ILE A 33 -66.84 20.73 0.12
CA ILE A 33 -66.90 19.55 1.02
C ILE A 33 -67.42 19.97 2.40
N SER A 34 -66.88 21.05 2.97
CA SER A 34 -67.22 21.63 4.26
C SER A 34 -66.95 23.14 4.24
N SER A 35 -67.53 23.91 5.19
CA SER A 35 -67.18 25.32 5.40
C SER A 35 -66.34 25.53 6.66
N GLY A 36 -65.38 26.46 6.62
CA GLY A 36 -64.66 26.90 7.82
C GLY A 36 -65.56 27.56 8.89
N SER A 37 -66.78 27.96 8.51
CA SER A 37 -67.81 28.46 9.44
C SER A 37 -68.54 27.35 10.23
N GLU A 38 -68.33 26.08 9.92
CA GLU A 38 -69.00 24.92 10.55
C GLU A 38 -68.10 24.20 11.58
N ALA A 39 -67.00 24.83 12.01
CA ALA A 39 -65.99 24.25 12.91
C ALA A 39 -66.43 24.20 14.40
N ALA A 40 -67.60 23.65 14.70
CA ALA A 40 -68.06 23.43 16.07
C ALA A 40 -67.32 22.24 16.72
N GLN A 41 -66.45 22.51 17.69
CA GLN A 41 -65.66 21.48 18.38
C GLN A 41 -66.57 20.45 19.08
N GLY A 42 -66.27 19.16 18.92
CA GLY A 42 -66.99 18.06 19.56
C GLY A 42 -68.23 17.54 18.83
N TYR A 43 -68.59 18.11 17.66
CA TYR A 43 -69.72 17.64 16.85
C TYR A 43 -69.27 16.68 15.73
N LEU A 44 -70.08 15.65 15.45
CA LEU A 44 -69.80 14.66 14.40
C LEU A 44 -70.04 15.22 13.00
N ILE A 45 -69.06 15.05 12.12
CA ILE A 45 -69.04 15.53 10.73
C ILE A 45 -68.90 14.35 9.76
N GLY A 46 -69.43 14.50 8.54
CA GLY A 46 -69.27 13.47 7.52
C GLY A 46 -67.82 13.34 7.03
N GLY A 47 -67.34 12.11 6.86
CA GLY A 47 -65.95 11.80 6.57
C GLY A 47 -65.10 11.48 7.80
N ASP A 48 -65.59 11.75 9.01
CA ASP A 48 -64.93 11.45 10.29
C ASP A 48 -64.65 9.94 10.47
N VAL A 49 -63.62 9.65 11.27
CA VAL A 49 -63.27 8.30 11.73
C VAL A 49 -63.51 8.23 13.24
N LEU A 50 -64.36 7.29 13.66
CA LEU A 50 -64.85 7.16 15.02
C LEU A 50 -64.79 5.71 15.52
N ARG A 51 -64.99 5.51 16.82
CA ARG A 51 -65.18 4.20 17.45
C ARG A 51 -66.61 4.06 17.94
N LEU A 52 -67.21 2.91 17.69
CA LEU A 52 -68.59 2.59 18.10
C LEU A 52 -68.55 1.85 19.43
N LEU A 53 -68.58 2.60 20.54
CA LEU A 53 -68.58 2.07 21.91
C LEU A 53 -69.99 1.68 22.37
N HIS A 54 -70.10 0.65 23.22
CA HIS A 54 -71.36 0.29 23.87
C HIS A 54 -71.56 1.09 25.17
N GLY A 55 -72.76 1.66 25.39
CA GLY A 55 -72.96 2.71 26.39
C GLY A 55 -72.83 2.32 27.88
N HIS A 56 -72.74 1.02 28.19
CA HIS A 56 -72.71 0.49 29.57
C HIS A 56 -71.67 -0.63 29.80
N MET A 57 -70.91 -1.00 28.76
CA MET A 57 -69.85 -2.02 28.83
C MET A 57 -68.70 -1.48 27.97
N ASP A 58 -67.44 -1.61 28.41
CA ASP A 58 -66.27 -1.07 27.69
C ASP A 58 -65.90 -1.96 26.48
N GLU A 59 -66.86 -2.09 25.57
CA GLU A 59 -66.85 -2.90 24.36
C GLU A 59 -67.00 -2.00 23.14
N CYS A 60 -66.32 -2.36 22.06
CA CYS A 60 -66.44 -1.64 20.79
C CYS A 60 -66.77 -2.59 19.62
N LEU A 61 -67.45 -2.05 18.61
CA LEU A 61 -67.74 -2.80 17.39
C LEU A 61 -66.45 -3.01 16.58
N THR A 62 -66.07 -4.27 16.38
CA THR A 62 -64.79 -4.66 15.78
C THR A 62 -64.92 -5.87 14.84
N VAL A 63 -63.84 -6.17 14.12
CA VAL A 63 -63.67 -7.36 13.28
C VAL A 63 -62.63 -8.31 13.88
N PRO A 64 -62.61 -9.61 13.52
CA PRO A 64 -61.55 -10.53 13.92
C PRO A 64 -60.15 -10.07 13.50
N SER A 65 -59.14 -10.49 14.24
CA SER A 65 -57.73 -10.25 13.92
C SER A 65 -57.33 -10.87 12.57
N GLY A 66 -56.20 -10.41 12.00
CA GLY A 66 -55.68 -10.91 10.74
C GLY A 66 -55.21 -12.38 10.73
N GLU A 67 -55.27 -13.08 11.87
CA GLU A 67 -54.95 -14.51 11.97
C GLU A 67 -56.09 -15.41 11.49
N HIS A 68 -57.32 -14.92 11.56
CA HIS A 68 -58.49 -15.60 11.03
C HIS A 68 -58.63 -15.30 9.53
N GLY A 69 -58.87 -16.35 8.73
CA GLY A 69 -58.87 -16.24 7.27
C GLY A 69 -59.85 -15.20 6.72
N GLU A 70 -59.60 -14.70 5.50
CA GLU A 70 -60.33 -13.53 4.94
C GLU A 70 -61.86 -13.62 4.98
N GLU A 71 -62.42 -14.83 4.85
CA GLU A 71 -63.86 -15.05 4.88
C GLU A 71 -64.44 -14.88 6.31
N GLN A 72 -63.64 -15.12 7.35
CA GLN A 72 -63.98 -14.91 8.76
C GLN A 72 -63.76 -13.44 9.18
N ARG A 73 -62.73 -12.76 8.66
CA ARG A 73 -62.50 -11.30 8.83
C ARG A 73 -63.58 -10.42 8.13
N ARG A 74 -64.60 -11.03 7.50
CA ARG A 74 -65.83 -10.35 7.06
C ARG A 74 -66.88 -10.21 8.17
N THR A 75 -66.79 -10.99 9.25
CA THR A 75 -67.72 -10.93 10.37
C THR A 75 -67.44 -9.74 11.29
N VAL A 76 -68.45 -9.29 12.04
CA VAL A 76 -68.38 -8.15 12.96
C VAL A 76 -68.95 -8.57 14.32
N HIS A 77 -68.29 -8.19 15.40
CA HIS A 77 -68.68 -8.51 16.78
C HIS A 77 -68.35 -7.36 17.74
N TYR A 78 -68.79 -7.48 18.99
CA TYR A 78 -68.31 -6.65 20.10
C TYR A 78 -67.21 -7.40 20.84
N GLU A 79 -66.13 -6.69 21.19
CA GLU A 79 -65.03 -7.19 22.04
C GLU A 79 -64.69 -6.10 23.06
N GLY A 80 -64.37 -6.53 24.29
CA GLY A 80 -64.13 -5.65 25.44
C GLY A 80 -62.67 -5.33 25.70
N GLY A 81 -62.41 -4.17 26.30
CA GLY A 81 -61.07 -3.75 26.74
C GLY A 81 -60.20 -3.21 25.61
N VAL A 82 -58.94 -3.66 25.53
CA VAL A 82 -57.86 -2.98 24.76
C VAL A 82 -58.13 -2.75 23.27
N VAL A 83 -59.04 -3.50 22.65
CA VAL A 83 -59.51 -3.25 21.28
C VAL A 83 -60.13 -1.86 21.09
N SER A 84 -60.61 -1.21 22.16
CA SER A 84 -61.09 0.18 22.18
C SER A 84 -60.02 1.22 21.83
N VAL A 85 -58.72 0.87 21.85
CA VAL A 85 -57.62 1.73 21.39
C VAL A 85 -56.93 1.25 20.09
N HIS A 86 -57.27 0.06 19.58
CA HIS A 86 -56.66 -0.50 18.37
C HIS A 86 -57.28 0.08 17.07
N ALA A 87 -56.79 -0.37 15.91
CA ALA A 87 -57.22 0.11 14.60
C ALA A 87 -58.47 -0.62 14.06
N ARG A 88 -58.61 -1.92 14.31
CA ARG A 88 -59.80 -2.77 14.09
C ARG A 88 -61.11 -2.33 14.76
N SER A 89 -61.13 -1.20 15.46
CA SER A 89 -62.34 -0.58 16.03
C SER A 89 -62.70 0.76 15.35
N LEU A 90 -61.94 1.17 14.33
CA LEU A 90 -62.11 2.43 13.60
C LEU A 90 -63.06 2.29 12.41
N TRP A 91 -64.13 3.08 12.43
CA TRP A 91 -65.14 3.16 11.39
C TRP A 91 -65.18 4.57 10.82
N ARG A 92 -65.07 4.69 9.49
CA ARG A 92 -65.28 5.94 8.77
C ARG A 92 -66.74 6.09 8.38
N LEU A 93 -67.29 7.27 8.63
CA LEU A 93 -68.65 7.62 8.23
C LEU A 93 -68.62 8.33 6.87
N GLU A 94 -68.98 7.64 5.79
CA GLU A 94 -69.03 8.22 4.45
C GLU A 94 -70.46 8.64 4.08
N ALA A 95 -70.72 9.95 4.00
CA ALA A 95 -72.03 10.49 3.59
C ALA A 95 -72.35 10.13 2.12
N LEU A 96 -73.64 9.93 1.80
CA LEU A 96 -74.08 9.57 0.43
C LEU A 96 -74.05 10.73 -0.58
N ARG A 97 -73.81 11.97 -0.12
CA ARG A 97 -73.72 13.17 -0.98
C ARG A 97 -72.26 13.53 -1.20
N VAL A 98 -71.88 13.93 -2.42
CA VAL A 98 -70.50 14.34 -2.74
C VAL A 98 -70.23 15.77 -2.25
N ALA A 99 -71.01 16.74 -2.74
CA ALA A 99 -71.00 18.10 -2.20
C ALA A 99 -71.59 18.13 -0.78
N TRP A 100 -70.98 18.92 0.10
CA TRP A 100 -71.30 19.00 1.54
C TRP A 100 -71.20 17.64 2.27
N SER A 101 -70.35 16.74 1.79
CA SER A 101 -70.01 15.47 2.45
C SER A 101 -69.43 15.67 3.85
N GLY A 102 -68.70 16.77 4.08
CA GLY A 102 -68.13 17.21 5.35
C GLY A 102 -68.99 18.20 6.13
N SER A 103 -70.31 18.07 6.05
CA SER A 103 -71.25 18.79 6.92
C SER A 103 -71.57 17.99 8.20
N HIS A 104 -72.09 18.66 9.24
CA HIS A 104 -72.52 17.99 10.48
C HIS A 104 -73.56 16.89 10.22
N ILE A 105 -73.32 15.69 10.74
CA ILE A 105 -74.23 14.54 10.59
C ILE A 105 -75.45 14.72 11.49
N ARG A 106 -76.63 14.77 10.87
CA ARG A 106 -77.92 14.94 11.57
C ARG A 106 -78.61 13.59 11.80
N TRP A 107 -79.43 13.52 12.83
CA TRP A 107 -80.30 12.36 13.08
C TRP A 107 -81.17 12.06 11.84
N GLY A 108 -81.24 10.79 11.43
CA GLY A 108 -81.95 10.35 10.23
C GLY A 108 -81.21 10.58 8.90
N GLN A 109 -80.05 11.23 8.88
CA GLN A 109 -79.23 11.41 7.67
C GLN A 109 -78.58 10.08 7.25
N PRO A 110 -78.66 9.66 5.97
CA PRO A 110 -78.09 8.40 5.51
C PRO A 110 -76.61 8.53 5.16
N PHE A 111 -75.83 7.56 5.65
CA PHE A 111 -74.40 7.40 5.45
C PHE A 111 -74.03 5.93 5.32
N ARG A 112 -72.83 5.63 4.82
CA ARG A 112 -72.25 4.28 4.85
C ARG A 112 -71.17 4.21 5.92
N LEU A 113 -71.11 3.09 6.63
CA LEU A 113 -70.00 2.80 7.54
C LEU A 113 -68.95 1.99 6.80
N ARG A 114 -67.72 2.49 6.76
CA ARG A 114 -66.58 1.82 6.15
C ARG A 114 -65.56 1.47 7.23
N HIS A 115 -65.24 0.19 7.36
CA HIS A 115 -64.20 -0.24 8.29
C HIS A 115 -62.83 0.18 7.76
N VAL A 116 -62.06 0.91 8.56
CA VAL A 116 -60.88 1.63 8.06
C VAL A 116 -59.78 0.69 7.59
N THR A 117 -59.46 -0.35 8.35
CA THR A 117 -58.26 -1.18 8.10
C THR A 117 -58.48 -2.28 7.06
N THR A 118 -59.71 -2.73 6.87
CA THR A 118 -60.07 -3.67 5.79
C THR A 118 -60.52 -2.94 4.52
N GLY A 119 -60.85 -1.65 4.61
CA GLY A 119 -61.34 -0.82 3.50
C GLY A 119 -62.77 -1.11 3.04
N LYS A 120 -63.46 -2.08 3.67
CA LYS A 120 -64.76 -2.64 3.28
C LYS A 120 -65.93 -1.90 3.94
N TYR A 121 -67.11 -1.94 3.32
CA TYR A 121 -68.32 -1.35 3.89
C TYR A 121 -69.05 -2.35 4.76
N LEU A 122 -69.60 -1.88 5.87
CA LEU A 122 -70.61 -2.62 6.62
C LEU A 122 -71.86 -2.77 5.74
N SER A 123 -72.40 -3.98 5.70
CA SER A 123 -73.64 -4.29 5.01
C SER A 123 -74.55 -5.07 5.95
N LEU A 124 -75.84 -4.71 5.94
CA LEU A 124 -76.87 -5.64 6.37
C LEU A 124 -77.14 -6.57 5.17
N MET A 125 -76.56 -7.76 5.23
CA MET A 125 -76.96 -8.85 4.35
C MET A 125 -78.46 -9.09 4.56
N GLU A 126 -79.20 -9.39 3.51
CA GLU A 126 -80.65 -9.51 3.67
C GLU A 126 -81.03 -10.69 4.60
N ASP A 127 -80.16 -11.67 4.89
CA ASP A 127 -80.31 -12.74 5.90
C ASP A 127 -80.21 -12.25 7.37
N ASN A 128 -80.32 -10.93 7.55
CA ASN A 128 -80.20 -10.18 8.79
C ASN A 128 -78.82 -10.27 9.46
N SER A 129 -77.81 -10.80 8.79
CA SER A 129 -76.42 -10.79 9.27
C SER A 129 -75.68 -9.49 8.90
N LEU A 130 -74.80 -9.04 9.78
CA LEU A 130 -73.89 -7.91 9.51
C LEU A 130 -72.55 -8.45 9.01
N LEU A 131 -72.22 -8.17 7.75
CA LEU A 131 -70.95 -8.56 7.13
C LEU A 131 -70.27 -7.38 6.43
N LEU A 132 -68.96 -7.48 6.28
CA LEU A 132 -68.17 -6.57 5.44
C LEU A 132 -68.19 -6.97 3.96
N MET A 133 -68.62 -6.03 3.12
CA MET A 133 -68.66 -6.14 1.67
C MET A 133 -67.57 -5.32 0.99
N ASP A 134 -66.98 -5.93 -0.05
CA ASP A 134 -65.98 -5.32 -0.93
C ASP A 134 -66.62 -4.17 -1.73
N LYS A 135 -65.87 -3.12 -2.08
CA LYS A 135 -66.42 -1.85 -2.62
C LYS A 135 -67.25 -2.05 -3.90
N GLU A 136 -66.89 -3.04 -4.71
CA GLU A 136 -67.50 -3.38 -5.99
C GLU A 136 -68.86 -4.08 -5.83
N LYS A 137 -69.16 -4.55 -4.60
CA LYS A 137 -70.39 -5.28 -4.24
C LYS A 137 -71.24 -4.52 -3.21
N ALA A 138 -70.77 -3.34 -2.76
CA ALA A 138 -71.41 -2.52 -1.73
C ALA A 138 -72.43 -1.57 -2.37
N ASP A 139 -73.72 -1.90 -2.26
CA ASP A 139 -74.81 -1.11 -2.81
C ASP A 139 -75.47 -0.18 -1.76
N VAL A 140 -76.28 0.78 -2.20
CA VAL A 140 -76.92 1.75 -1.29
C VAL A 140 -78.07 1.12 -0.49
N LYS A 141 -78.72 0.05 -0.98
CA LYS A 141 -79.81 -0.65 -0.26
C LYS A 141 -79.29 -1.31 1.02
N SER A 142 -78.15 -1.99 0.95
CA SER A 142 -77.61 -2.81 2.06
C SER A 142 -76.60 -2.09 2.96
N THR A 143 -75.92 -1.05 2.46
CA THR A 143 -74.85 -0.34 3.20
C THR A 143 -75.23 1.02 3.79
N ALA A 144 -76.46 1.50 3.59
CA ALA A 144 -76.92 2.79 4.11
C ALA A 144 -77.51 2.68 5.53
N PHE A 145 -76.86 3.34 6.49
CA PHE A 145 -77.27 3.44 7.89
C PHE A 145 -77.71 4.87 8.23
N THR A 146 -78.49 5.03 9.31
CA THR A 146 -78.86 6.35 9.87
C THR A 146 -78.74 6.31 11.39
N PHE A 147 -78.24 7.36 12.02
CA PHE A 147 -78.36 7.51 13.47
C PHE A 147 -79.81 7.86 13.84
N ARG A 148 -80.32 7.25 14.91
CA ARG A 148 -81.66 7.49 15.46
C ARG A 148 -81.58 7.63 16.98
N SER A 149 -82.34 8.57 17.54
CA SER A 149 -82.41 8.83 18.98
C SER A 149 -83.36 7.88 19.74
N SER A 150 -84.21 7.13 19.02
CA SER A 150 -85.12 6.11 19.57
C SER A 150 -85.45 5.04 18.51
N LYS A 151 -86.06 3.91 18.91
CA LYS A 151 -86.03 2.63 18.16
C LYS A 151 -87.44 2.06 17.86
N TRP A 152 -87.76 1.86 16.58
CA TRP A 152 -88.93 1.13 16.05
C TRP A 152 -88.49 0.21 14.86
N ARG A 153 -89.35 -0.70 14.33
CA ARG A 153 -88.91 -2.03 13.78
C ARG A 153 -89.09 -2.31 12.26
N GLY A 154 -88.22 -3.18 11.69
CA GLY A 154 -88.17 -3.88 10.36
C GLY A 154 -86.77 -4.56 10.18
N LEU A 155 -86.48 -5.73 9.55
CA LEU A 155 -87.13 -6.75 8.67
C LEU A 155 -87.06 -6.48 7.14
N ASP A 156 -86.74 -7.42 6.21
CA ASP A 156 -86.30 -8.84 6.31
C ASP A 156 -85.69 -9.47 5.00
N ALA A 157 -84.86 -10.54 5.17
CA ALA A 157 -84.59 -11.78 4.36
C ALA A 157 -83.62 -11.93 3.11
N LEU A 158 -82.57 -12.78 3.28
CA LEU A 158 -81.67 -13.62 2.39
C LEU A 158 -80.27 -13.17 1.78
N GLY A 159 -79.73 -13.74 0.68
CA GLY A 159 -78.39 -13.33 0.15
C GLY A 159 -77.54 -14.37 -0.64
N ARG A 160 -76.17 -14.31 -0.50
CA ARG A 160 -75.08 -15.08 -1.19
C ARG A 160 -74.70 -14.57 -2.61
N LYS A 161 -73.53 -14.83 -3.25
CA LYS A 161 -72.13 -15.27 -2.95
C LYS A 161 -71.25 -15.01 -4.22
N ALA A 162 -69.91 -14.81 -4.15
CA ALA A 162 -68.88 -15.19 -5.18
C ALA A 162 -67.45 -14.59 -4.96
N LYS A 163 -66.42 -15.25 -5.54
CA LYS A 163 -64.97 -14.92 -5.53
C LYS A 163 -64.47 -14.33 -6.88
N ALA A 164 -63.21 -13.87 -6.93
CA ALA A 164 -62.49 -13.41 -8.12
C ALA A 164 -61.01 -13.92 -8.13
N PRO A 165 -60.29 -13.93 -9.27
CA PRO A 165 -58.91 -14.44 -9.40
C PRO A 165 -57.82 -13.36 -9.24
N ALA A 166 -56.55 -13.73 -9.51
CA ALA A 166 -55.32 -12.97 -9.19
C ALA A 166 -54.98 -11.81 -10.17
N ALA A 167 -54.03 -10.97 -9.77
CA ALA A 167 -53.57 -9.76 -10.48
C ALA A 167 -52.02 -9.58 -10.41
N ASP A 168 -51.49 -8.71 -11.27
CA ASP A 168 -50.07 -8.31 -11.34
C ASP A 168 -49.60 -7.41 -10.19
N LEU A 169 -48.27 -7.22 -10.06
CA LEU A 169 -47.62 -6.54 -8.94
C LEU A 169 -46.73 -5.33 -9.38
N PRO A 170 -47.01 -4.09 -8.92
CA PRO A 170 -46.28 -2.89 -9.34
C PRO A 170 -45.02 -2.64 -8.48
N ILE A 171 -43.84 -2.99 -9.01
CA ILE A 171 -42.55 -2.96 -8.28
C ILE A 171 -42.17 -1.54 -7.79
N GLU A 172 -42.31 -0.51 -8.62
CA GLU A 172 -41.93 0.86 -8.27
C GLU A 172 -42.78 1.42 -7.11
N SER A 173 -44.10 1.19 -7.16
CA SER A 173 -45.03 1.58 -6.10
C SER A 173 -44.68 0.91 -4.77
N VAL A 174 -44.25 -0.36 -4.79
CA VAL A 174 -43.74 -1.06 -3.59
C VAL A 174 -42.46 -0.42 -3.07
N SER A 175 -41.50 -0.08 -3.94
CA SER A 175 -40.24 0.57 -3.53
C SER A 175 -40.47 1.94 -2.89
N LEU A 176 -41.37 2.77 -3.46
CA LEU A 176 -41.75 4.06 -2.86
C LEU A 176 -42.46 3.86 -1.51
N SER A 177 -43.46 2.98 -1.47
CA SER A 177 -44.22 2.68 -0.23
C SER A 177 -43.32 2.23 0.92
N LEU A 178 -42.26 1.44 0.65
CA LEU A 178 -41.31 0.99 1.68
C LEU A 178 -40.47 2.15 2.23
N ARG A 179 -40.07 3.11 1.39
CA ARG A 179 -39.34 4.32 1.84
C ARG A 179 -40.25 5.20 2.69
N ASP A 180 -41.47 5.46 2.23
CA ASP A 180 -42.45 6.29 2.93
C ASP A 180 -42.81 5.69 4.31
N LEU A 181 -43.01 4.38 4.39
CA LEU A 181 -43.27 3.67 5.66
C LEU A 181 -42.06 3.70 6.61
N THR A 182 -40.84 3.59 6.07
CA THR A 182 -39.60 3.66 6.87
C THR A 182 -39.37 5.08 7.41
N GLY A 183 -39.63 6.11 6.60
CA GLY A 183 -39.63 7.51 7.04
C GLY A 183 -40.74 7.81 8.06
N TYR A 184 -41.94 7.26 7.87
CA TYR A 184 -43.04 7.39 8.82
C TYR A 184 -42.68 6.79 10.19
N LEU A 185 -42.00 5.65 10.22
CA LEU A 185 -41.57 4.96 11.45
C LEU A 185 -40.17 5.35 11.94
N HIS A 186 -39.57 6.41 11.39
CA HIS A 186 -38.26 6.88 11.81
C HIS A 186 -38.26 7.37 13.28
N PRO A 187 -37.22 7.06 14.09
CA PRO A 187 -37.06 7.65 15.43
C PRO A 187 -36.86 9.17 15.34
N PRO A 188 -37.33 9.95 16.33
CA PRO A 188 -37.09 11.39 16.35
C PRO A 188 -35.63 11.72 16.67
N ASP A 189 -35.13 12.76 16.01
CA ASP A 189 -33.75 13.23 16.08
C ASP A 189 -33.29 13.57 17.50
N GLU A 190 -32.00 13.35 17.78
CA GLU A 190 -31.43 13.60 19.10
C GLU A 190 -31.37 15.09 19.49
N GLN A 191 -31.37 15.97 18.49
CA GLN A 191 -31.25 17.43 18.64
C GLN A 191 -32.57 18.13 19.03
N LEU A 192 -33.69 17.41 19.04
CA LEU A 192 -34.99 17.95 19.45
C LEU A 192 -35.05 18.16 20.96
N GLU A 193 -35.75 19.22 21.40
CA GLU A 193 -36.02 19.44 22.82
C GLU A 193 -36.69 18.22 23.46
N HIS A 194 -36.39 17.98 24.74
CA HIS A 194 -36.77 16.75 25.42
C HIS A 194 -38.29 16.49 25.40
N GLU A 195 -39.13 17.50 25.58
CA GLU A 195 -40.58 17.33 25.54
C GLU A 195 -41.06 16.89 24.15
N ASP A 196 -40.62 17.57 23.09
CA ASP A 196 -40.98 17.25 21.71
C ASP A 196 -40.43 15.90 21.25
N ARG A 197 -39.21 15.56 21.69
CA ARG A 197 -38.62 14.23 21.49
C ARG A 197 -39.47 13.15 22.18
N GLN A 198 -39.92 13.35 23.41
CA GLN A 198 -40.84 12.43 24.11
C GLN A 198 -42.23 12.38 23.46
N ASN A 199 -42.73 13.49 22.92
CA ASN A 199 -43.99 13.53 22.17
C ASN A 199 -43.92 12.67 20.90
N ARG A 200 -42.85 12.85 20.10
CA ARG A 200 -42.61 12.04 18.90
C ARG A 200 -42.31 10.57 19.23
N LEU A 201 -41.60 10.26 20.32
CA LEU A 201 -41.40 8.89 20.79
C LEU A 201 -42.71 8.21 21.20
N ARG A 202 -43.60 8.90 21.93
CA ARG A 202 -44.95 8.39 22.26
C ARG A 202 -45.76 8.14 21.00
N ALA A 203 -45.74 9.08 20.04
CA ALA A 203 -46.40 8.93 18.75
C ALA A 203 -45.82 7.76 17.93
N LEU A 204 -44.50 7.52 17.94
CA LEU A 204 -43.87 6.38 17.29
C LEU A 204 -44.31 5.05 17.90
N LYS A 205 -44.25 4.89 19.23
CA LYS A 205 -44.67 3.65 19.90
C LYS A 205 -46.16 3.34 19.67
N ASN A 206 -47.01 4.37 19.67
CA ASN A 206 -48.43 4.22 19.32
C ASN A 206 -48.62 3.74 17.87
N ARG A 207 -47.87 4.28 16.91
CA ARG A 207 -47.92 3.85 15.50
C ARG A 207 -47.39 2.42 15.32
N GLN A 208 -46.28 2.06 15.95
CA GLN A 208 -45.74 0.68 15.95
C GLN A 208 -46.78 -0.34 16.47
N ASN A 209 -47.49 -0.01 17.57
CA ASN A 209 -48.54 -0.88 18.13
C ASN A 209 -49.73 -1.04 17.16
N LEU A 210 -50.18 0.06 16.52
CA LEU A 210 -51.30 0.01 15.55
C LEU A 210 -50.96 -0.83 14.31
N PHE A 211 -49.70 -0.81 13.84
CA PHE A 211 -49.24 -1.67 12.75
C PHE A 211 -49.19 -3.16 13.17
N GLN A 212 -48.70 -3.46 14.38
CA GLN A 212 -48.57 -4.82 14.91
C GLN A 212 -49.92 -5.54 15.06
N GLU A 213 -51.02 -4.82 15.33
CA GLU A 213 -52.36 -5.40 15.48
C GLU A 213 -53.03 -5.74 14.14
N GLU A 214 -52.85 -4.93 13.09
CA GLU A 214 -53.45 -5.20 11.77
C GLU A 214 -52.61 -6.13 10.89
N VAL A 215 -51.28 -6.11 11.07
CA VAL A 215 -50.30 -6.86 10.29
C VAL A 215 -49.32 -7.55 11.23
N ARG A 216 -49.64 -8.78 11.64
CA ARG A 216 -48.66 -9.68 12.29
C ARG A 216 -47.58 -10.03 11.28
N TRP A 217 -46.48 -9.27 11.28
CA TRP A 217 -45.39 -9.36 10.29
C TRP A 217 -44.58 -10.66 10.44
N SER A 218 -45.13 -11.74 9.89
CA SER A 218 -44.38 -12.99 9.72
C SER A 218 -43.28 -12.78 8.68
N CYS A 219 -42.02 -12.90 9.09
CA CYS A 219 -40.87 -12.74 8.21
C CYS A 219 -40.87 -13.74 7.04
N ARG A 220 -41.55 -14.89 7.22
CA ARG A 220 -41.80 -15.87 6.16
C ARG A 220 -42.66 -15.29 5.03
N GLY A 221 -43.59 -14.40 5.37
CA GLY A 221 -44.40 -13.63 4.40
C GLY A 221 -43.55 -12.62 3.64
N ALA A 222 -42.77 -11.78 4.33
CA ALA A 222 -41.87 -10.81 3.70
C ALA A 222 -40.87 -11.47 2.74
N ALA A 223 -40.24 -12.58 3.15
CA ALA A 223 -39.34 -13.35 2.29
C ALA A 223 -40.07 -14.03 1.10
N SER A 224 -41.32 -14.46 1.28
CA SER A 224 -42.15 -15.02 0.20
C SER A 224 -42.58 -13.96 -0.82
N VAL A 225 -42.88 -12.73 -0.37
CA VAL A 225 -43.15 -11.59 -1.24
C VAL A 225 -41.89 -11.19 -2.02
N ALA A 226 -40.75 -11.01 -1.34
CA ALA A 226 -39.48 -10.70 -2.00
C ALA A 226 -39.07 -11.77 -3.03
N ALA A 227 -39.27 -13.06 -2.73
CA ALA A 227 -38.99 -14.16 -3.66
C ALA A 227 -39.94 -14.22 -4.88
N ARG A 228 -41.06 -13.50 -4.87
CA ARG A 228 -41.99 -13.38 -6.02
C ARG A 228 -41.76 -12.11 -6.84
N LEU A 229 -40.90 -11.19 -6.39
CA LEU A 229 -40.56 -9.92 -7.05
C LEU A 229 -39.20 -10.03 -7.77
N ALA A 230 -38.97 -11.13 -8.50
CA ALA A 230 -37.67 -11.47 -9.06
C ALA A 230 -37.25 -10.48 -10.18
N GLY A 231 -36.12 -9.80 -9.97
CA GLY A 231 -35.54 -8.80 -10.88
C GLY A 231 -34.38 -8.06 -10.22
N GLU A 232 -33.75 -7.13 -10.93
CA GLU A 232 -32.53 -6.43 -10.49
C GLU A 232 -32.69 -5.71 -9.14
N SER A 233 -33.87 -5.13 -8.89
CA SER A 233 -34.18 -4.36 -7.67
C SER A 233 -34.25 -5.19 -6.38
N TRP A 234 -34.13 -6.53 -6.44
CA TRP A 234 -34.44 -7.41 -5.30
C TRP A 234 -33.56 -7.15 -4.06
N LYS A 235 -32.26 -6.82 -4.24
CA LYS A 235 -31.35 -6.49 -3.12
C LYS A 235 -31.79 -5.22 -2.39
N SER A 236 -32.20 -4.20 -3.16
CA SER A 236 -32.73 -2.93 -2.64
C SER A 236 -34.04 -3.15 -1.87
N ILE A 237 -35.01 -3.85 -2.48
CA ILE A 237 -36.30 -4.16 -1.85
C ILE A 237 -36.11 -4.97 -0.55
N LEU A 238 -35.21 -5.95 -0.54
CA LEU A 238 -34.95 -6.76 0.66
C LEU A 238 -34.30 -5.95 1.78
N ASN A 239 -33.38 -5.03 1.48
CA ASN A 239 -32.79 -4.15 2.49
C ASN A 239 -33.84 -3.21 3.09
N SER A 240 -34.65 -2.53 2.29
CA SER A 240 -35.73 -1.68 2.81
C SER A 240 -36.82 -2.45 3.58
N LEU A 241 -37.05 -3.74 3.27
CA LEU A 241 -37.91 -4.61 4.09
C LEU A 241 -37.31 -4.91 5.49
N TYR A 242 -35.98 -5.04 5.61
CA TYR A 242 -35.31 -5.21 6.90
C TYR A 242 -35.16 -3.89 7.68
N GLU A 243 -34.94 -2.76 7.00
CA GLU A 243 -34.95 -1.42 7.60
C GLU A 243 -36.33 -1.08 8.20
N LEU A 244 -37.41 -1.32 7.44
CA LEU A 244 -38.78 -1.17 7.92
C LEU A 244 -39.09 -2.09 9.11
N LEU A 245 -38.61 -3.34 9.07
CA LEU A 245 -38.73 -4.27 10.19
C LEU A 245 -37.97 -3.78 11.43
N ALA A 246 -36.76 -3.25 11.29
CA ALA A 246 -36.01 -2.65 12.39
C ALA A 246 -36.75 -1.44 12.99
N ALA A 247 -37.31 -0.56 12.15
CA ALA A 247 -38.10 0.59 12.57
C ALA A 247 -39.41 0.19 13.30
N LEU A 248 -40.03 -0.94 12.95
CA LEU A 248 -41.22 -1.47 13.62
C LEU A 248 -40.95 -2.02 15.03
N ILE A 249 -39.73 -2.48 15.32
CA ILE A 249 -39.39 -3.14 16.60
C ILE A 249 -38.56 -2.27 17.56
N ARG A 250 -37.72 -1.36 17.03
CA ARG A 250 -36.81 -0.51 17.81
C ARG A 250 -37.58 0.34 18.83
N GLY A 251 -37.20 0.27 20.11
CA GLY A 251 -37.90 0.97 21.19
C GLY A 251 -39.18 0.28 21.71
N ASN A 252 -39.55 -0.90 21.21
CA ASN A 252 -40.80 -1.57 21.56
C ASN A 252 -40.61 -3.04 21.97
N ARG A 253 -40.29 -3.25 23.26
CA ARG A 253 -40.20 -4.58 23.90
C ARG A 253 -41.37 -5.53 23.61
N LYS A 254 -42.61 -5.08 23.39
CA LYS A 254 -43.72 -6.00 23.01
C LYS A 254 -43.45 -6.65 21.65
N ASN A 255 -43.05 -5.85 20.67
CA ASN A 255 -42.75 -6.32 19.33
C ASN A 255 -41.51 -7.23 19.33
N CYS A 256 -40.45 -6.86 20.06
CA CYS A 256 -39.25 -7.69 20.21
C CYS A 256 -39.53 -9.03 20.94
N ALA A 257 -40.37 -9.03 21.98
CA ALA A 257 -40.77 -10.25 22.67
C ALA A 257 -41.58 -11.20 21.77
N GLN A 258 -42.50 -10.69 20.94
CA GLN A 258 -43.17 -11.50 19.91
C GLN A 258 -42.18 -12.03 18.85
N PHE A 259 -41.16 -11.24 18.50
CA PHE A 259 -40.15 -11.63 17.50
C PHE A 259 -39.20 -12.73 18.01
N SER A 260 -38.95 -12.80 19.33
CA SER A 260 -37.98 -13.72 19.95
C SER A 260 -38.11 -15.18 19.48
N GLY A 261 -39.33 -15.69 19.32
CA GLY A 261 -39.62 -17.04 18.80
C GLY A 261 -39.29 -17.28 17.31
N SER A 262 -38.73 -16.29 16.60
CA SER A 262 -38.26 -16.37 15.21
C SER A 262 -36.75 -16.13 15.04
N LEU A 263 -35.97 -16.07 16.14
CA LEU A 263 -34.52 -15.84 16.10
C LEU A 263 -33.77 -16.87 15.23
N ASP A 264 -34.04 -18.16 15.40
CA ASP A 264 -33.43 -19.25 14.61
C ASP A 264 -33.62 -19.02 13.09
N TRP A 265 -34.77 -18.48 12.66
CA TRP A 265 -35.02 -18.09 11.27
C TRP A 265 -34.19 -16.87 10.85
N LEU A 266 -34.11 -15.82 11.67
CA LEU A 266 -33.33 -14.62 11.32
C LEU A 266 -31.84 -14.93 11.22
N ILE A 267 -31.32 -15.74 12.14
CA ILE A 267 -29.90 -16.08 12.23
C ILE A 267 -29.49 -17.02 11.07
N SER A 268 -30.35 -17.97 10.67
CA SER A 268 -30.15 -18.74 9.42
C SER A 268 -30.22 -17.91 8.12
N ARG A 269 -30.55 -16.61 8.19
CA ARG A 269 -30.43 -15.68 7.04
C ARG A 269 -29.19 -14.82 7.07
N LEU A 270 -28.44 -14.76 8.17
CA LEU A 270 -27.16 -14.01 8.24
C LEU A 270 -26.11 -14.56 7.27
N GLU A 271 -26.16 -15.85 6.93
CA GLU A 271 -25.27 -16.48 5.94
C GLU A 271 -25.49 -15.96 4.51
N ARG A 272 -26.59 -15.23 4.25
CA ARG A 272 -26.82 -14.53 2.98
C ARG A 272 -26.18 -13.15 3.04
N LEU A 273 -24.97 -13.05 2.50
CA LEU A 273 -24.12 -11.85 2.46
C LEU A 273 -24.81 -10.57 1.95
N GLU A 274 -25.87 -10.71 1.14
CA GLU A 274 -26.45 -9.66 0.30
C GLU A 274 -27.37 -8.69 1.05
N ALA A 275 -27.77 -9.02 2.29
CA ALA A 275 -28.64 -8.18 3.13
C ALA A 275 -28.22 -8.16 4.62
N SER A 276 -26.98 -8.57 4.92
CA SER A 276 -26.55 -8.86 6.30
C SER A 276 -26.59 -7.63 7.23
N SER A 277 -26.35 -6.41 6.73
CA SER A 277 -26.48 -5.17 7.53
C SER A 277 -27.89 -4.98 8.09
N GLY A 278 -28.93 -5.15 7.27
CA GLY A 278 -30.33 -5.01 7.73
C GLY A 278 -30.71 -6.11 8.72
N ILE A 279 -30.25 -7.35 8.48
CA ILE A 279 -30.48 -8.49 9.38
C ILE A 279 -29.78 -8.26 10.73
N LEU A 280 -28.56 -7.73 10.75
CA LEU A 280 -27.83 -7.37 11.96
C LEU A 280 -28.52 -6.24 12.75
N GLU A 281 -29.07 -5.23 12.08
CA GLU A 281 -29.83 -4.17 12.77
C GLU A 281 -31.15 -4.65 13.38
N VAL A 282 -31.89 -5.52 12.68
CA VAL A 282 -33.06 -6.19 13.25
C VAL A 282 -32.65 -7.02 14.48
N LEU A 283 -31.59 -7.83 14.36
CA LEU A 283 -31.08 -8.65 15.46
C LEU A 283 -30.67 -7.80 16.67
N HIS A 284 -29.88 -6.75 16.48
CA HIS A 284 -29.49 -5.80 17.54
C HIS A 284 -30.72 -5.22 18.26
N CYS A 285 -31.74 -4.76 17.52
CA CYS A 285 -32.95 -4.21 18.12
C CYS A 285 -33.77 -5.23 18.93
N VAL A 286 -33.78 -6.52 18.54
CA VAL A 286 -34.43 -7.58 19.32
C VAL A 286 -33.68 -7.83 20.64
N LEU A 287 -32.36 -7.99 20.58
CA LEU A 287 -31.54 -8.41 21.73
C LEU A 287 -31.42 -7.33 22.81
N VAL A 288 -31.39 -6.05 22.42
CA VAL A 288 -31.35 -4.93 23.36
C VAL A 288 -32.68 -4.78 24.11
N GLU A 289 -33.83 -4.88 23.42
CA GLU A 289 -35.16 -4.59 23.97
C GLU A 289 -35.78 -5.78 24.73
N SER A 290 -35.49 -7.03 24.35
CA SER A 290 -36.12 -8.23 24.90
C SER A 290 -35.11 -9.12 25.64
N PRO A 291 -35.10 -9.13 26.99
CA PRO A 291 -34.30 -10.12 27.74
C PRO A 291 -34.80 -11.56 27.51
N GLU A 292 -36.05 -11.74 27.06
CA GLU A 292 -36.60 -13.04 26.70
C GLU A 292 -35.88 -13.64 25.48
N ALA A 293 -35.48 -12.79 24.51
CA ALA A 293 -34.70 -13.19 23.34
C ALA A 293 -33.32 -13.76 23.71
N LEU A 294 -32.65 -13.21 24.73
CA LEU A 294 -31.32 -13.68 25.16
C LEU A 294 -31.32 -15.12 25.68
N ASN A 295 -32.45 -15.60 26.21
CA ASN A 295 -32.60 -16.96 26.73
C ASN A 295 -32.83 -18.02 25.63
N ILE A 296 -33.06 -17.60 24.38
CA ILE A 296 -33.28 -18.50 23.22
C ILE A 296 -31.94 -18.77 22.48
N ILE A 297 -30.90 -17.98 22.77
CA ILE A 297 -29.59 -18.06 22.12
C ILE A 297 -28.86 -19.36 22.50
N LYS A 298 -28.22 -19.97 21.50
CA LYS A 298 -27.48 -21.24 21.58
C LYS A 298 -26.10 -21.04 20.99
N GLU A 299 -25.16 -21.94 21.31
CA GLU A 299 -23.80 -21.95 20.76
C GLU A 299 -23.75 -21.82 19.23
N GLY A 300 -24.59 -22.57 18.51
CA GLY A 300 -24.66 -22.50 17.05
C GLY A 300 -25.03 -21.11 16.51
N HIS A 301 -25.87 -20.36 17.23
CA HIS A 301 -26.24 -18.99 16.85
C HIS A 301 -25.04 -18.04 17.00
N ILE A 302 -24.26 -18.21 18.07
CA ILE A 302 -23.05 -17.44 18.33
C ILE A 302 -21.96 -17.78 17.29
N LYS A 303 -21.79 -19.06 16.94
CA LYS A 303 -20.90 -19.49 15.85
C LYS A 303 -21.28 -18.88 14.50
N SER A 304 -22.57 -18.87 14.13
CA SER A 304 -23.03 -18.19 12.91
C SER A 304 -22.70 -16.69 12.90
N ILE A 305 -22.93 -15.98 14.02
CA ILE A 305 -22.61 -14.54 14.15
C ILE A 305 -21.11 -14.28 14.09
N ILE A 306 -20.28 -15.07 14.76
CA ILE A 306 -18.81 -14.96 14.71
C ILE A 306 -18.29 -15.19 13.28
N SER A 307 -18.88 -16.14 12.53
CA SER A 307 -18.50 -16.39 11.12
C SER A 307 -18.74 -15.19 10.17
N LEU A 308 -19.43 -14.14 10.61
CA LEU A 308 -19.58 -12.90 9.85
C LEU A 308 -18.35 -12.00 9.94
N LEU A 309 -17.57 -12.06 11.03
CA LEU A 309 -16.31 -11.30 11.17
C LEU A 309 -15.24 -11.82 10.19
N ASP A 310 -15.28 -13.11 9.88
CA ASP A 310 -14.52 -13.74 8.80
C ASP A 310 -15.08 -13.28 7.43
N LYS A 311 -16.31 -13.67 7.09
CA LYS A 311 -16.90 -13.51 5.75
C LYS A 311 -17.15 -12.07 5.30
N HIS A 312 -17.35 -11.12 6.22
CA HIS A 312 -17.53 -9.70 5.93
C HIS A 312 -16.36 -8.82 6.40
N GLY A 313 -15.31 -9.41 6.99
CA GLY A 313 -14.27 -8.66 7.68
C GLY A 313 -14.79 -7.93 8.93
N ARG A 314 -13.98 -6.99 9.43
CA ARG A 314 -14.15 -6.33 10.73
C ARG A 314 -15.26 -5.25 10.73
N ASN A 315 -16.51 -5.68 10.59
CA ASN A 315 -17.70 -4.83 10.67
C ASN A 315 -18.12 -4.57 12.13
N HIS A 316 -18.14 -3.31 12.55
CA HIS A 316 -18.49 -2.91 13.93
C HIS A 316 -19.88 -3.41 14.37
N LYS A 317 -20.87 -3.47 13.46
CA LYS A 317 -22.25 -3.90 13.78
C LYS A 317 -22.31 -5.33 14.32
N VAL A 318 -21.34 -6.18 13.99
CA VAL A 318 -21.25 -7.55 14.52
C VAL A 318 -20.77 -7.54 15.99
N LEU A 319 -19.85 -6.63 16.33
CA LEU A 319 -19.42 -6.41 17.72
C LEU A 319 -20.55 -5.81 18.56
N ASP A 320 -21.32 -4.87 18.00
CA ASP A 320 -22.50 -4.28 18.67
C ASP A 320 -23.55 -5.36 19.03
N VAL A 321 -23.77 -6.33 18.13
CA VAL A 321 -24.61 -7.52 18.39
C VAL A 321 -24.00 -8.44 19.47
N LEU A 322 -22.69 -8.72 19.44
CA LEU A 322 -22.03 -9.55 20.46
C LEU A 322 -22.07 -8.89 21.85
N CYS A 323 -21.92 -7.57 21.93
CA CYS A 323 -22.13 -6.80 23.16
C CYS A 323 -23.58 -6.92 23.67
N SER A 324 -24.57 -6.81 22.77
CA SER A 324 -26.00 -6.95 23.10
C SER A 324 -26.37 -8.36 23.59
N LEU A 325 -25.67 -9.40 23.13
CA LEU A 325 -25.82 -10.77 23.65
C LEU A 325 -25.33 -10.94 25.09
N CYS A 326 -24.39 -10.08 25.54
CA CYS A 326 -23.77 -10.17 26.85
C CYS A 326 -24.55 -9.43 27.95
N VAL A 327 -25.22 -8.32 27.63
CA VAL A 327 -25.91 -7.45 28.59
C VAL A 327 -27.20 -6.87 27.99
N CYS A 328 -28.32 -7.03 28.69
CA CYS A 328 -29.60 -6.41 28.35
C CYS A 328 -30.09 -5.58 29.55
N HIS A 329 -30.44 -4.30 29.34
CA HIS A 329 -30.88 -3.37 30.40
C HIS A 329 -29.96 -3.33 31.66
N GLY A 330 -28.65 -3.51 31.49
CA GLY A 330 -27.66 -3.56 32.57
C GLY A 330 -27.55 -4.91 33.31
N VAL A 331 -28.39 -5.89 32.98
CA VAL A 331 -28.34 -7.26 33.51
C VAL A 331 -27.45 -8.12 32.60
N ALA A 332 -26.51 -8.84 33.21
CA ALA A 332 -25.49 -9.65 32.52
C ALA A 332 -25.92 -11.11 32.33
N VAL A 333 -25.78 -11.64 31.11
CA VAL A 333 -26.14 -13.04 30.77
C VAL A 333 -24.87 -13.90 30.67
N ARG A 334 -24.50 -14.53 31.80
CA ARG A 334 -23.26 -15.33 31.94
C ARG A 334 -23.10 -16.42 30.88
N SER A 335 -24.16 -17.14 30.53
CA SER A 335 -24.12 -18.23 29.53
C SER A 335 -23.63 -17.75 28.17
N ASN A 336 -24.16 -16.62 27.70
CA ASN A 336 -23.83 -16.05 26.41
C ASN A 336 -22.40 -15.50 26.42
N GLN A 337 -21.97 -14.91 27.55
CA GLN A 337 -20.60 -14.42 27.75
C GLN A 337 -19.58 -15.56 27.63
N HIS A 338 -19.79 -16.70 28.30
CA HIS A 338 -18.92 -17.87 28.15
C HIS A 338 -18.90 -18.39 26.71
N LEU A 339 -20.07 -18.63 26.10
CA LEU A 339 -20.15 -19.11 24.71
C LEU A 339 -19.49 -18.17 23.69
N ILE A 340 -19.47 -16.86 23.92
CA ILE A 340 -18.74 -15.90 23.07
C ILE A 340 -17.22 -16.01 23.33
N CYS A 341 -16.78 -16.02 24.59
CA CYS A 341 -15.37 -16.17 24.94
C CYS A 341 -14.76 -17.46 24.35
N ASP A 342 -15.44 -18.59 24.56
CA ASP A 342 -14.97 -19.93 24.17
C ASP A 342 -14.86 -20.11 22.65
N ASN A 343 -15.57 -19.28 21.85
CA ASN A 343 -15.59 -19.37 20.39
C ASN A 343 -14.88 -18.21 19.66
N LEU A 344 -14.53 -17.11 20.35
CA LEU A 344 -13.91 -15.93 19.75
C LEU A 344 -12.46 -15.69 20.20
N LEU A 345 -12.11 -16.08 21.43
CA LEU A 345 -10.79 -15.78 22.00
C LEU A 345 -9.69 -16.82 21.67
N PRO A 346 -9.96 -18.14 21.58
CA PRO A 346 -8.91 -19.13 21.32
C PRO A 346 -8.23 -19.00 19.94
N GLY A 347 -8.98 -18.62 18.89
CA GLY A 347 -8.47 -18.56 17.52
C GLY A 347 -7.43 -17.45 17.27
N ARG A 348 -7.54 -16.32 17.98
CA ARG A 348 -6.67 -15.12 17.88
C ARG A 348 -6.52 -14.51 16.47
N ASP A 349 -7.36 -14.92 15.54
CA ASP A 349 -7.36 -14.66 14.10
C ASP A 349 -8.27 -13.49 13.70
N LEU A 350 -9.51 -13.49 14.19
CA LEU A 350 -10.53 -12.49 13.86
C LEU A 350 -10.22 -11.11 14.49
N LEU A 351 -9.77 -11.14 15.75
CA LEU A 351 -9.50 -9.95 16.57
C LEU A 351 -8.03 -9.51 16.48
N LEU A 352 -7.83 -8.18 16.54
CA LEU A 352 -6.51 -7.57 16.55
C LEU A 352 -5.72 -7.94 17.81
N GLN A 353 -4.59 -8.61 17.64
CA GLN A 353 -3.62 -8.85 18.69
C GLN A 353 -2.71 -7.61 18.87
N THR A 354 -2.33 -7.31 20.10
CA THR A 354 -1.35 -6.25 20.42
C THR A 354 -0.28 -6.80 21.37
N ARG A 355 0.96 -6.36 21.17
CA ARG A 355 2.13 -6.73 21.98
C ARG A 355 3.01 -5.48 22.13
N LEU A 356 3.59 -5.28 23.31
CA LEU A 356 4.64 -4.29 23.50
C LEU A 356 5.94 -4.84 22.91
N VAL A 357 6.65 -4.04 22.12
CA VAL A 357 7.90 -4.47 21.47
C VAL A 357 9.03 -3.51 21.79
N ASN A 358 10.25 -4.03 21.92
CA ASN A 358 11.43 -3.20 22.12
C ASN A 358 11.72 -2.36 20.86
N HIS A 359 12.07 -1.08 21.05
CA HIS A 359 12.63 -0.26 19.98
C HIS A 359 14.03 -0.79 19.62
N VAL A 360 14.22 -1.13 18.34
CA VAL A 360 15.49 -1.61 17.79
C VAL A 360 16.10 -0.52 16.92
N SER A 361 17.38 -0.23 17.13
CA SER A 361 18.17 0.69 16.32
C SER A 361 19.22 -0.08 15.52
N SER A 362 19.37 0.24 14.23
CA SER A 362 20.37 -0.37 13.34
C SER A 362 21.47 0.63 12.98
N MET A 363 22.73 0.26 13.24
CA MET A 363 23.93 1.09 13.05
C MET A 363 24.86 0.46 12.00
N ARG A 364 25.44 1.29 11.12
CA ARG A 364 26.43 0.87 10.11
C ARG A 364 27.60 1.85 10.00
N PRO A 365 28.80 1.42 9.57
CA PRO A 365 29.85 2.34 9.15
C PRO A 365 29.55 2.94 7.77
N ASN A 366 30.31 3.96 7.36
CA ASN A 366 30.34 4.46 5.98
C ASN A 366 31.25 3.61 5.06
N ILE A 367 31.04 2.29 5.06
CA ILE A 367 31.75 1.31 4.21
C ILE A 367 30.72 0.63 3.31
N PHE A 368 30.98 0.59 2.00
CA PHE A 368 30.09 0.03 0.99
C PHE A 368 30.87 -0.89 0.05
N LEU A 369 30.38 -2.12 -0.14
CA LEU A 369 31.08 -3.23 -0.76
C LEU A 369 30.27 -3.80 -1.93
N GLY A 370 30.80 -3.81 -3.15
CA GLY A 370 30.05 -4.28 -4.33
C GLY A 370 30.94 -4.86 -5.43
N VAL A 371 30.45 -5.93 -6.05
CA VAL A 371 31.12 -6.63 -7.16
C VAL A 371 30.23 -6.60 -8.39
N SER A 372 30.27 -5.47 -9.10
CA SER A 372 29.98 -5.38 -10.52
C SER A 372 31.11 -6.03 -11.34
N GLU A 373 30.82 -6.42 -12.59
CA GLU A 373 31.89 -6.80 -13.52
C GLU A 373 32.85 -5.60 -13.72
N GLY A 374 34.15 -5.89 -13.77
CA GLY A 374 35.18 -4.85 -13.88
C GLY A 374 35.31 -3.92 -12.66
N SER A 375 34.69 -4.23 -11.51
CA SER A 375 34.89 -3.48 -10.25
C SER A 375 36.34 -3.49 -9.79
N ALA A 376 36.82 -2.33 -9.34
CA ALA A 376 38.12 -2.18 -8.67
C ALA A 376 38.18 -2.78 -7.27
N GLN A 377 37.03 -3.08 -6.64
CA GLN A 377 37.00 -3.56 -5.25
C GLN A 377 37.53 -4.99 -5.12
N TYR A 378 38.03 -5.29 -3.91
CA TYR A 378 38.34 -6.67 -3.53
C TYR A 378 37.04 -7.47 -3.30
N LYS A 379 37.09 -8.81 -3.40
CA LYS A 379 35.87 -9.65 -3.38
C LYS A 379 35.56 -10.31 -2.03
N LYS A 380 36.49 -10.35 -1.07
CA LYS A 380 36.32 -11.05 0.22
C LYS A 380 36.62 -10.13 1.39
N TRP A 381 35.67 -9.94 2.30
CA TRP A 381 35.69 -8.88 3.31
C TRP A 381 35.44 -9.41 4.72
N TYR A 382 36.14 -8.81 5.69
CA TYR A 382 36.17 -9.24 7.09
C TYR A 382 36.10 -8.06 8.05
N TYR A 383 35.23 -8.18 9.06
CA TYR A 383 35.24 -7.34 10.25
C TYR A 383 34.91 -8.14 11.51
N GLU A 384 35.14 -7.55 12.68
CA GLU A 384 34.63 -8.08 13.94
C GLU A 384 33.74 -7.05 14.66
N LEU A 385 32.81 -7.55 15.47
CA LEU A 385 32.08 -6.79 16.47
C LEU A 385 32.44 -7.35 17.85
N MET A 386 32.89 -6.51 18.76
CA MET A 386 33.07 -6.88 20.18
C MET A 386 31.92 -6.34 21.02
N VAL A 387 31.41 -7.15 21.93
CA VAL A 387 30.31 -6.80 22.83
C VAL A 387 30.89 -6.30 24.15
N ASP A 388 30.79 -4.99 24.41
CA ASP A 388 31.32 -4.37 25.63
C ASP A 388 30.41 -4.60 26.85
N HIS A 389 29.10 -4.67 26.63
CA HIS A 389 28.13 -4.85 27.68
C HIS A 389 26.78 -5.30 27.14
N THR A 390 26.13 -6.21 27.86
CA THR A 390 24.73 -6.62 27.67
C THR A 390 24.01 -6.64 29.02
N GLU A 391 23.07 -5.73 29.21
CA GLU A 391 22.12 -5.76 30.33
C GLU A 391 20.79 -6.37 29.84
N PRO A 392 20.54 -7.67 30.06
CA PRO A 392 19.30 -8.31 29.63
C PRO A 392 18.10 -7.85 30.47
N PHE A 393 16.93 -7.74 29.85
CA PHE A 393 15.66 -7.35 30.50
C PHE A 393 15.66 -5.96 31.17
N VAL A 394 16.32 -4.97 30.56
CA VAL A 394 16.10 -3.53 30.83
C VAL A 394 14.62 -3.13 30.60
N THR A 395 13.90 -3.91 29.79
CA THR A 395 12.44 -3.85 29.67
C THR A 395 11.84 -5.25 29.92
N ALA A 396 10.51 -5.36 29.96
CA ALA A 396 9.82 -6.64 30.08
C ALA A 396 9.97 -7.56 28.86
N GLU A 397 10.48 -7.06 27.73
CA GLU A 397 10.77 -7.82 26.51
C GLU A 397 12.25 -8.15 26.41
N ALA A 398 12.58 -9.28 25.79
CA ALA A 398 13.96 -9.72 25.62
C ALA A 398 14.80 -8.69 24.84
N THR A 399 16.08 -8.54 25.22
CA THR A 399 17.02 -7.66 24.52
C THR A 399 17.35 -8.21 23.15
N HIS A 400 17.24 -7.36 22.14
CA HIS A 400 17.58 -7.68 20.75
C HIS A 400 19.05 -7.32 20.51
N LEU A 401 19.86 -8.26 20.04
CA LEU A 401 21.22 -8.01 19.53
C LEU A 401 21.50 -8.95 18.36
N ARG A 402 21.66 -8.40 17.14
CA ARG A 402 22.06 -9.16 15.95
C ARG A 402 23.10 -8.40 15.14
N VAL A 403 24.03 -9.13 14.53
CA VAL A 403 25.12 -8.57 13.71
C VAL A 403 25.23 -9.30 12.37
N GLY A 404 25.61 -8.58 11.31
CA GLY A 404 25.89 -9.17 10.01
C GLY A 404 25.92 -8.16 8.87
N TRP A 405 25.33 -8.51 7.74
CA TRP A 405 25.43 -7.74 6.50
C TRP A 405 24.05 -7.33 5.99
N ALA A 406 23.98 -6.21 5.27
CA ALA A 406 22.78 -5.80 4.54
C ALA A 406 23.15 -5.10 3.22
N SER A 407 22.28 -5.20 2.21
CA SER A 407 22.41 -4.46 0.94
C SER A 407 21.81 -3.04 1.05
N THR A 408 22.30 -2.11 0.22
CA THR A 408 21.68 -0.80 0.02
C THR A 408 20.31 -0.90 -0.64
N GLU A 409 20.14 -1.89 -1.52
CA GLU A 409 18.84 -2.21 -2.10
C GLU A 409 18.04 -3.02 -1.08
N GLY A 410 16.76 -2.68 -0.93
CA GLY A 410 15.89 -3.27 0.09
C GLY A 410 16.09 -2.73 1.51
N PHE A 411 17.19 -3.06 2.22
CA PHE A 411 17.27 -2.94 3.69
C PHE A 411 16.95 -1.52 4.19
N SER A 412 15.83 -1.40 4.91
CA SER A 412 15.24 -0.12 5.29
C SER A 412 14.56 -0.18 6.66
N PRO A 413 15.34 -0.22 7.77
CA PRO A 413 14.81 -0.41 9.13
C PRO A 413 14.06 0.83 9.62
N TYR A 414 12.81 0.98 9.20
CA TYR A 414 11.89 2.00 9.72
C TYR A 414 11.51 1.65 11.18
N PRO A 415 11.77 2.53 12.15
CA PRO A 415 11.44 2.27 13.55
C PRO A 415 9.91 2.22 13.75
N GLY A 416 9.45 1.25 14.55
CA GLY A 416 8.03 1.05 14.84
C GLY A 416 7.21 0.39 13.73
N GLY A 417 7.84 -0.23 12.73
CA GLY A 417 7.14 -0.99 11.70
C GLY A 417 8.04 -2.02 11.02
N GLY A 418 8.23 -3.17 11.69
CA GLY A 418 8.84 -4.36 11.11
C GLY A 418 7.82 -5.24 10.39
N GLU A 419 8.30 -6.30 9.72
CA GLU A 419 7.45 -7.21 8.94
C GLU A 419 6.63 -8.18 9.78
N GLU A 420 7.15 -8.57 10.94
CA GLU A 420 6.43 -9.28 12.00
C GLU A 420 6.15 -8.36 13.20
N ALA A 421 5.55 -8.91 14.26
CA ALA A 421 5.24 -8.20 15.51
C ALA A 421 6.48 -7.91 16.38
N GLY A 422 7.44 -7.16 15.83
CA GLY A 422 8.73 -6.80 16.43
C GLY A 422 9.29 -5.47 15.92
N GLY A 423 10.51 -5.13 16.37
CA GLY A 423 11.24 -3.93 15.94
C GLY A 423 12.29 -4.24 14.87
N SER A 424 12.26 -3.51 13.76
CA SER A 424 13.04 -3.77 12.53
C SER A 424 14.57 -3.77 12.74
N GLY A 425 15.20 -4.92 12.63
CA GLY A 425 16.65 -5.12 12.69
C GLY A 425 17.21 -6.01 11.57
N VAL A 426 18.51 -6.30 11.67
CA VAL A 426 19.22 -7.21 10.74
C VAL A 426 18.60 -8.62 10.72
N GLY A 427 18.27 -9.12 9.53
CA GLY A 427 17.72 -10.46 9.32
C GLY A 427 16.18 -10.54 9.36
N ASP A 428 15.48 -9.41 9.49
CA ASP A 428 14.02 -9.35 9.41
C ASP A 428 13.50 -9.27 7.96
N ASP A 429 14.28 -8.73 7.02
CA ASP A 429 14.01 -8.80 5.57
C ASP A 429 14.95 -9.79 4.87
N LEU A 430 14.75 -10.05 3.56
CA LEU A 430 15.67 -10.85 2.73
C LEU A 430 16.91 -10.06 2.26
N PHE A 431 17.01 -8.76 2.56
CA PHE A 431 18.13 -7.91 2.15
C PHE A 431 19.20 -7.79 3.25
N SER A 432 18.97 -8.44 4.39
CA SER A 432 19.86 -8.47 5.53
C SER A 432 20.03 -9.88 6.10
N TYR A 433 21.24 -10.15 6.59
CA TYR A 433 21.75 -11.48 6.91
C TYR A 433 22.39 -11.42 8.29
N GLY A 434 21.65 -11.86 9.30
CA GLY A 434 22.00 -11.65 10.72
C GLY A 434 22.38 -12.92 11.48
N PHE A 435 23.15 -12.74 12.56
CA PHE A 435 23.49 -13.76 13.55
C PHE A 435 23.32 -13.21 14.97
N ASP A 436 22.77 -14.02 15.89
CA ASP A 436 22.46 -13.66 17.30
C ASP A 436 23.22 -14.49 18.36
N GLY A 437 24.18 -15.33 17.93
CA GLY A 437 24.89 -16.31 18.78
C GLY A 437 24.31 -17.73 18.73
N LEU A 438 22.99 -17.87 18.53
CA LEU A 438 22.25 -19.13 18.46
C LEU A 438 21.73 -19.49 17.05
N HIS A 439 21.33 -18.47 16.28
CA HIS A 439 20.56 -18.58 15.05
C HIS A 439 21.13 -17.69 13.94
N LEU A 440 20.95 -18.13 12.70
CA LEU A 440 20.97 -17.26 11.53
C LEU A 440 19.57 -16.71 11.26
N TRP A 441 19.48 -15.43 10.90
CA TRP A 441 18.23 -14.70 10.63
C TRP A 441 18.26 -14.11 9.22
N ALA A 442 17.21 -14.40 8.44
CA ALA A 442 16.89 -13.73 7.17
C ALA A 442 15.38 -13.90 6.91
N GLY A 443 14.69 -12.81 6.52
CA GLY A 443 13.24 -12.79 6.30
C GLY A 443 12.43 -13.19 7.54
N CYS A 444 12.76 -12.62 8.70
CA CYS A 444 12.24 -12.94 10.05
C CYS A 444 12.45 -14.38 10.56
N ILE A 445 12.83 -15.35 9.72
CA ILE A 445 12.87 -16.75 10.14
C ILE A 445 14.24 -17.12 10.73
N ALA A 446 14.29 -17.26 12.06
CA ALA A 446 15.42 -17.85 12.77
C ALA A 446 15.71 -19.30 12.35
N ARG A 447 16.98 -19.64 12.12
CA ARG A 447 17.47 -21.01 11.90
C ARG A 447 18.59 -21.33 12.88
N THR A 448 18.36 -22.26 13.79
CA THR A 448 19.34 -22.71 14.79
C THR A 448 20.56 -23.32 14.11
N VAL A 449 21.75 -22.81 14.45
CA VAL A 449 23.03 -23.25 13.87
C VAL A 449 23.93 -23.84 14.95
N SER A 450 24.59 -24.96 14.64
CA SER A 450 25.52 -25.57 15.60
C SER A 450 26.82 -24.77 15.66
N SER A 451 27.18 -24.27 16.84
CA SER A 451 28.52 -23.76 17.14
C SER A 451 29.05 -24.47 18.40
N PRO A 452 30.38 -24.61 18.56
CA PRO A 452 30.92 -25.05 19.84
C PRO A 452 30.64 -23.93 20.86
N ASN A 453 30.17 -24.31 22.05
CA ASN A 453 29.70 -23.36 23.07
C ASN A 453 28.61 -22.38 22.55
N GLN A 454 27.58 -22.88 21.87
CA GLN A 454 26.45 -22.08 21.39
C GLN A 454 25.74 -21.33 22.55
N HIS A 455 25.66 -20.00 22.46
CA HIS A 455 24.96 -19.13 23.43
C HIS A 455 24.56 -17.79 22.78
N LEU A 456 23.61 -17.06 23.37
CA LEU A 456 23.32 -15.67 22.97
C LEU A 456 24.54 -14.78 23.24
N LEU A 457 24.74 -13.78 22.37
CA LEU A 457 25.82 -12.81 22.49
C LEU A 457 25.76 -12.05 23.83
N ARG A 458 26.85 -12.09 24.59
CA ARG A 458 27.00 -11.46 25.92
C ARG A 458 28.25 -10.58 25.98
N THR A 459 28.39 -9.83 27.07
CA THR A 459 29.62 -9.13 27.46
C THR A 459 30.89 -9.95 27.20
N ASP A 460 31.90 -9.30 26.61
CA ASP A 460 33.21 -9.79 26.18
C ASP A 460 33.25 -10.77 24.98
N ASP A 461 32.10 -11.14 24.39
CA ASP A 461 32.11 -11.91 23.12
C ASP A 461 32.63 -11.07 21.94
N VAL A 462 33.30 -11.76 21.02
CA VAL A 462 33.75 -11.22 19.72
C VAL A 462 33.16 -12.05 18.59
N ILE A 463 32.43 -11.39 17.70
CA ILE A 463 31.80 -11.99 16.53
C ILE A 463 32.57 -11.54 15.28
N SER A 464 33.16 -12.47 14.54
CA SER A 464 33.79 -12.18 13.25
C SER A 464 32.81 -12.46 12.10
N CYS A 465 32.63 -11.50 11.20
CA CYS A 465 31.73 -11.58 10.06
C CYS A 465 32.54 -11.62 8.76
N CYS A 466 32.33 -12.66 7.95
CA CYS A 466 33.01 -12.88 6.68
C CYS A 466 31.99 -12.78 5.52
N LEU A 467 32.30 -12.01 4.48
CA LEU A 467 31.52 -11.89 3.25
C LEU A 467 32.41 -12.23 2.05
N ASP A 468 31.91 -13.08 1.16
CA ASP A 468 32.53 -13.41 -0.12
C ASP A 468 31.55 -13.09 -1.25
N LEU A 469 31.98 -12.20 -2.16
CA LEU A 469 31.25 -11.77 -3.36
C LEU A 469 31.88 -12.38 -4.64
N SER A 470 32.72 -13.41 -4.51
CA SER A 470 33.24 -14.21 -5.64
C SER A 470 32.53 -15.56 -5.80
N ALA A 471 32.08 -16.13 -4.68
CA ALA A 471 30.99 -17.09 -4.61
C ALA A 471 30.07 -16.60 -3.48
N PRO A 472 28.85 -16.11 -3.79
CA PRO A 472 28.04 -15.29 -2.87
C PRO A 472 27.75 -16.05 -1.58
N SER A 473 28.53 -15.78 -0.54
CA SER A 473 28.47 -16.50 0.72
C SER A 473 28.83 -15.63 1.94
N ILE A 474 28.12 -15.84 3.04
CA ILE A 474 28.31 -15.13 4.31
C ILE A 474 28.48 -16.17 5.42
N SER A 475 29.58 -16.07 6.17
CA SER A 475 29.88 -16.96 7.29
C SER A 475 30.31 -16.21 8.55
N PHE A 476 30.02 -16.80 9.71
CA PHE A 476 30.21 -16.19 11.01
C PHE A 476 31.16 -17.01 11.89
N ARG A 477 31.87 -16.33 12.79
CA ARG A 477 32.64 -16.94 13.86
C ARG A 477 32.29 -16.27 15.19
N ILE A 478 32.18 -17.05 16.26
CA ILE A 478 32.04 -16.54 17.63
C ILE A 478 33.30 -16.93 18.42
N ASN A 479 33.97 -15.96 19.02
CA ASN A 479 35.24 -16.13 19.74
C ASN A 479 36.27 -16.95 18.92
N GLY A 480 36.38 -16.63 17.63
CA GLY A 480 37.25 -17.29 16.64
C GLY A 480 36.73 -18.61 16.05
N GLN A 481 35.75 -19.26 16.70
CA GLN A 481 35.25 -20.58 16.33
C GLN A 481 34.19 -20.50 15.22
N PRO A 482 34.27 -21.33 14.15
CA PRO A 482 33.36 -21.24 13.02
C PRO A 482 31.97 -21.81 13.32
N VAL A 483 30.95 -20.99 13.08
CA VAL A 483 29.53 -21.39 13.15
C VAL A 483 29.24 -22.38 12.01
N GLN A 484 28.57 -23.50 12.30
CA GLN A 484 28.21 -24.50 11.29
C GLN A 484 26.91 -24.10 10.59
N GLY A 485 26.99 -23.00 9.84
CA GLY A 485 25.94 -22.46 9.00
C GLY A 485 26.46 -21.21 8.28
N MET A 486 26.05 -21.05 7.02
CA MET A 486 26.39 -19.92 6.17
C MET A 486 25.19 -19.62 5.27
N PHE A 487 25.07 -18.36 4.84
CA PHE A 487 24.17 -18.02 3.74
C PHE A 487 24.93 -18.20 2.43
N GLU A 488 24.24 -18.69 1.39
CA GLU A 488 24.76 -18.92 0.04
C GLU A 488 23.74 -18.41 -0.98
N ASN A 489 24.18 -18.04 -2.18
CA ASN A 489 23.34 -17.70 -3.34
C ASN A 489 22.32 -16.58 -3.08
N PHE A 490 22.73 -15.53 -2.36
CA PHE A 490 22.00 -14.27 -2.26
C PHE A 490 22.29 -13.35 -3.47
N ASN A 491 21.37 -12.46 -3.79
CA ASN A 491 21.56 -11.46 -4.83
C ASN A 491 22.71 -10.50 -4.46
N ILE A 492 23.64 -10.28 -5.39
CA ILE A 492 24.80 -9.38 -5.23
C ILE A 492 24.56 -7.95 -5.76
N ASP A 493 23.35 -7.66 -6.24
CA ASP A 493 22.91 -6.32 -6.66
C ASP A 493 23.11 -5.26 -5.56
N GLY A 494 23.57 -4.08 -5.97
CA GLY A 494 23.78 -2.94 -5.09
C GLY A 494 25.11 -3.00 -4.33
N LEU A 495 25.07 -2.60 -3.05
CA LEU A 495 26.24 -2.45 -2.19
C LEU A 495 25.96 -3.00 -0.79
N PHE A 496 26.80 -3.92 -0.33
CA PHE A 496 26.74 -4.47 1.03
C PHE A 496 27.47 -3.59 2.04
N PHE A 497 26.97 -3.53 3.28
CA PHE A 497 27.63 -2.87 4.39
C PHE A 497 27.56 -3.69 5.69
N PRO A 498 28.57 -3.58 6.59
CA PRO A 498 28.48 -4.11 7.95
C PRO A 498 27.31 -3.47 8.71
N VAL A 499 26.53 -4.24 9.44
CA VAL A 499 25.41 -3.71 10.24
C VAL A 499 25.26 -4.46 11.57
N VAL A 500 24.89 -3.72 12.60
CA VAL A 500 24.46 -4.26 13.90
C VAL A 500 23.12 -3.64 14.28
N SER A 501 22.17 -4.46 14.73
CA SER A 501 20.89 -4.02 15.30
C SER A 501 20.85 -4.36 16.80
N PHE A 502 20.45 -3.39 17.62
CA PHE A 502 20.38 -3.56 19.07
C PHE A 502 19.22 -2.79 19.72
N SER A 503 18.73 -3.31 20.85
CA SER A 503 17.81 -2.61 21.77
C SER A 503 18.57 -1.77 22.81
N ALA A 504 17.83 -1.08 23.69
CA ALA A 504 18.40 -0.52 24.92
C ALA A 504 19.11 -1.60 25.78
N GLY A 505 20.04 -1.17 26.64
CA GLY A 505 20.84 -2.04 27.52
C GLY A 505 22.13 -2.61 26.92
N ILE A 506 22.45 -2.29 25.67
CA ILE A 506 23.55 -2.92 24.91
C ILE A 506 24.64 -1.90 24.54
N LYS A 507 25.90 -2.32 24.65
CA LYS A 507 27.08 -1.59 24.19
C LYS A 507 27.97 -2.50 23.34
N VAL A 508 28.30 -2.05 22.13
CA VAL A 508 29.13 -2.80 21.16
C VAL A 508 30.19 -1.89 20.52
N ARG A 509 31.28 -2.48 20.03
CA ARG A 509 32.33 -1.81 19.26
C ARG A 509 32.64 -2.55 17.97
N PHE A 510 32.60 -1.83 16.86
CA PHE A 510 33.14 -2.32 15.58
C PHE A 510 34.67 -2.35 15.61
N LEU A 511 35.26 -3.45 15.17
CA LEU A 511 36.68 -3.59 14.87
C LEU A 511 36.78 -3.83 13.34
N LEU A 512 37.16 -2.80 12.60
CA LEU A 512 37.17 -2.82 11.12
C LEU A 512 38.58 -3.02 10.55
N GLY A 513 39.60 -3.10 11.42
CA GLY A 513 41.01 -3.23 11.10
C GLY A 513 41.78 -1.90 11.06
N GLY A 514 43.08 -2.01 10.81
CA GLY A 514 44.00 -0.88 10.77
C GLY A 514 44.07 -0.12 12.10
N ARG A 515 44.42 1.17 12.05
CA ARG A 515 44.54 2.03 13.25
C ARG A 515 43.23 2.31 14.00
N HIS A 516 42.09 1.85 13.49
CA HIS A 516 40.75 2.18 14.01
C HIS A 516 40.13 1.07 14.87
N GLY A 517 40.68 -0.15 14.80
CA GLY A 517 40.32 -1.25 15.68
C GLY A 517 41.17 -2.47 15.37
N GLU A 518 42.02 -2.87 16.31
CA GLU A 518 42.81 -4.09 16.21
C GLU A 518 41.90 -5.31 16.36
N PHE A 519 41.99 -6.25 15.41
CA PHE A 519 41.24 -7.50 15.49
C PHE A 519 41.72 -8.38 16.64
N LYS A 520 40.80 -9.14 17.25
CA LYS A 520 41.12 -10.15 18.26
C LYS A 520 41.46 -11.50 17.63
N PHE A 521 40.89 -11.80 16.46
CA PHE A 521 41.22 -12.98 15.67
C PHE A 521 41.79 -12.56 14.30
N LEU A 522 42.64 -13.42 13.71
CA LEU A 522 43.20 -13.14 12.39
C LEU A 522 42.13 -13.38 11.31
N PRO A 523 42.00 -12.49 10.31
CA PRO A 523 41.15 -12.74 9.15
C PRO A 523 41.51 -14.07 8.46
N PRO A 524 40.53 -14.87 8.00
CA PRO A 524 40.83 -16.10 7.26
C PRO A 524 41.65 -15.82 5.99
N PRO A 525 42.47 -16.78 5.51
CA PRO A 525 43.29 -16.58 4.32
C PRO A 525 42.49 -16.10 3.11
N GLY A 526 42.94 -14.99 2.50
CA GLY A 526 42.29 -14.38 1.34
C GLY A 526 41.15 -13.40 1.64
N TYR A 527 40.87 -13.07 2.90
CA TYR A 527 39.93 -12.00 3.27
C TYR A 527 40.65 -10.67 3.56
N ALA A 528 40.05 -9.56 3.12
CA ALA A 528 40.54 -8.20 3.36
C ALA A 528 39.81 -7.53 4.54
N PRO A 529 40.50 -6.75 5.39
CA PRO A 529 39.87 -5.92 6.42
C PRO A 529 38.93 -4.86 5.83
N CYS A 530 37.73 -4.70 6.38
CA CYS A 530 36.75 -3.73 5.88
C CYS A 530 37.23 -2.26 5.87
N TYR A 531 38.20 -1.86 6.71
CA TYR A 531 38.75 -0.50 6.63
C TYR A 531 39.42 -0.20 5.29
N GLU A 532 39.87 -1.20 4.53
CA GLU A 532 40.49 -1.00 3.21
C GLU A 532 39.51 -0.49 2.15
N ALA A 533 38.20 -0.60 2.37
CA ALA A 533 37.15 -0.09 1.49
C ALA A 533 36.80 1.39 1.73
N VAL A 534 37.39 2.05 2.73
CA VAL A 534 37.13 3.48 3.00
C VAL A 534 37.72 4.36 1.89
N LEU A 535 36.89 5.23 1.31
CA LEU A 535 37.27 6.09 0.19
C LEU A 535 38.29 7.17 0.62
N PRO A 536 39.29 7.54 -0.22
CA PRO A 536 40.43 8.38 0.19
C PRO A 536 40.12 9.76 0.79
N LYS A 537 38.93 10.31 0.52
CA LYS A 537 38.48 11.62 1.02
C LYS A 537 37.55 11.54 2.23
N GLU A 538 37.01 10.35 2.51
CA GLU A 538 36.09 10.12 3.62
C GLU A 538 36.85 9.83 4.92
N LYS A 539 36.23 10.19 6.04
CA LYS A 539 36.65 9.73 7.37
C LYS A 539 35.74 8.59 7.79
N LEU A 540 36.33 7.51 8.30
CA LEU A 540 35.56 6.40 8.87
C LEU A 540 34.69 6.92 10.03
N ARG A 541 33.38 6.70 9.93
CA ARG A 541 32.36 7.04 10.92
C ARG A 541 31.31 5.94 11.00
N VAL A 542 30.54 5.92 12.08
CA VAL A 542 29.35 5.08 12.26
C VAL A 542 28.13 5.99 12.29
N GLU A 543 27.06 5.58 11.62
CA GLU A 543 25.82 6.35 11.44
C GLU A 543 24.60 5.43 11.50
N HIS A 544 23.42 5.98 11.82
CA HIS A 544 22.17 5.23 11.82
C HIS A 544 21.81 4.81 10.39
N SER A 545 21.30 3.59 10.22
CA SER A 545 20.84 3.13 8.91
C SER A 545 19.56 3.87 8.50
N ARG A 546 19.65 4.67 7.43
CA ARG A 546 18.56 5.50 6.87
C ARG A 546 17.91 6.45 7.91
N GLU A 547 18.74 7.20 8.65
CA GLU A 547 18.31 8.29 9.54
C GLU A 547 17.48 9.33 8.77
N TYR A 548 16.26 9.60 9.23
CA TYR A 548 15.34 10.62 8.66
C TYR A 548 15.13 11.82 9.61
N LYS A 549 15.63 11.71 10.85
CA LYS A 549 15.48 12.70 11.92
C LYS A 549 16.72 12.67 12.81
N GLN A 550 17.42 13.79 12.90
CA GLN A 550 18.49 13.99 13.87
C GLN A 550 17.98 14.82 15.06
N GLU A 551 18.20 14.35 16.28
CA GLU A 551 17.84 15.08 17.49
C GLU A 551 18.94 16.05 17.90
N ARG A 552 18.59 17.34 17.99
CA ARG A 552 19.44 18.38 18.60
C ARG A 552 18.67 19.04 19.72
N VAL A 553 19.40 19.57 20.71
CA VAL A 553 18.93 19.88 22.07
C VAL A 553 17.60 20.68 22.14
N CYS A 554 17.30 21.53 21.16
CA CYS A 554 16.05 22.29 21.12
C CYS A 554 15.21 22.13 19.83
N THR A 555 15.68 21.42 18.80
CA THR A 555 14.95 21.30 17.50
C THR A 555 15.25 19.97 16.78
N ARG A 556 14.32 19.54 15.93
CA ARG A 556 14.42 18.32 15.13
C ARG A 556 14.91 18.65 13.73
N ASP A 557 16.09 18.15 13.35
CA ASP A 557 16.59 18.28 11.99
C ASP A 557 16.03 17.12 11.15
N LEU A 558 15.36 17.46 10.05
CA LEU A 558 14.75 16.51 9.12
C LEU A 558 15.74 16.20 8.00
N LEU A 559 16.01 14.92 7.77
CA LEU A 559 16.95 14.47 6.75
C LEU A 559 16.19 13.96 5.53
N GLY A 560 16.41 14.60 4.39
CA GLY A 560 15.93 14.13 3.09
C GLY A 560 16.66 12.85 2.65
N PRO A 561 16.15 12.11 1.65
CA PRO A 561 16.68 10.78 1.34
C PRO A 561 18.12 10.82 0.84
N THR A 562 19.02 10.10 1.51
CA THR A 562 20.41 9.93 1.08
C THR A 562 20.54 8.97 -0.10
N VAL A 563 21.41 9.27 -1.06
CA VAL A 563 21.82 8.31 -2.11
C VAL A 563 22.97 7.45 -1.58
N SER A 564 22.89 6.14 -1.79
CA SER A 564 24.04 5.24 -1.68
C SER A 564 25.14 5.68 -2.64
N LEU A 565 26.40 5.69 -2.20
CA LEU A 565 27.52 6.13 -3.04
C LEU A 565 27.78 5.12 -4.17
N THR A 566 27.18 5.35 -5.35
CA THR A 566 27.45 4.59 -6.59
C THR A 566 28.94 4.60 -6.97
N GLN A 567 29.71 5.56 -6.47
CA GLN A 567 31.17 5.64 -6.61
C GLN A 567 31.96 4.61 -5.77
N ALA A 568 31.32 3.86 -4.86
CA ALA A 568 32.00 2.93 -3.96
C ALA A 568 32.55 1.70 -4.70
N ALA A 569 31.70 1.01 -5.46
CA ALA A 569 32.11 -0.06 -6.37
C ALA A 569 32.59 0.55 -7.70
N PHE A 570 33.82 1.11 -7.69
CA PHE A 570 34.38 1.77 -8.86
C PHE A 570 34.63 0.78 -10.01
N THR A 571 33.64 0.64 -10.89
CA THR A 571 33.84 0.15 -12.26
C THR A 571 34.25 1.34 -13.13
N PRO A 572 35.45 1.34 -13.74
CA PRO A 572 35.82 2.38 -14.69
C PRO A 572 35.03 2.20 -15.98
N ILE A 573 34.40 3.28 -16.43
CA ILE A 573 33.68 3.36 -17.72
C ILE A 573 34.49 4.30 -18.62
N PRO A 574 35.36 3.79 -19.51
CA PRO A 574 35.94 4.59 -20.58
C PRO A 574 34.89 5.01 -21.60
N VAL A 575 35.17 6.11 -22.30
CA VAL A 575 34.47 6.49 -23.53
C VAL A 575 34.73 5.42 -24.59
N ASP A 576 33.70 4.93 -25.28
CA ASP A 576 33.88 3.99 -26.39
C ASP A 576 34.50 4.70 -27.61
N THR A 577 35.60 4.14 -28.10
CA THR A 577 36.33 4.60 -29.29
C THR A 577 36.28 3.57 -30.43
N SER A 578 35.52 2.47 -30.28
CA SER A 578 35.44 1.36 -31.24
C SER A 578 34.89 1.83 -32.59
N GLN A 579 33.73 2.48 -32.60
CA GLN A 579 33.01 2.95 -33.78
C GLN A 579 33.63 4.21 -34.43
N ILE A 580 34.63 4.82 -33.79
CA ILE A 580 35.27 6.06 -34.26
C ILE A 580 36.39 5.72 -35.25
N VAL A 581 36.14 5.97 -36.53
CA VAL A 581 37.16 5.98 -37.59
C VAL A 581 37.83 7.35 -37.62
N LEU A 582 39.16 7.40 -37.60
CA LEU A 582 39.91 8.66 -37.58
C LEU A 582 40.08 9.20 -39.02
N PRO A 583 39.76 10.48 -39.32
CA PRO A 583 40.04 11.09 -40.61
C PRO A 583 41.54 11.08 -40.97
N PRO A 584 41.93 10.85 -42.25
CA PRO A 584 43.34 10.77 -42.66
C PRO A 584 44.18 12.03 -42.39
N HIS A 585 43.55 13.19 -42.20
CA HIS A 585 44.27 14.41 -41.80
C HIS A 585 44.65 14.39 -40.30
N LEU A 586 43.85 13.77 -39.44
CA LEU A 586 44.19 13.56 -38.01
C LEU A 586 45.21 12.43 -37.81
N GLU A 587 45.31 11.47 -38.73
CA GLU A 587 46.39 10.47 -38.69
C GLU A 587 47.78 11.11 -38.86
N ARG A 588 47.89 12.21 -39.64
CA ARG A 588 49.15 12.94 -39.88
C ARG A 588 49.70 13.63 -38.62
N ILE A 589 48.83 14.06 -37.70
CA ILE A 589 49.22 14.72 -36.44
C ILE A 589 49.54 13.71 -35.33
N ARG A 590 49.00 12.46 -35.40
CA ARG A 590 49.24 11.39 -34.42
C ARG A 590 50.72 11.20 -34.05
N GLU A 591 51.61 11.13 -35.03
CA GLU A 591 53.04 10.85 -34.76
C GLU A 591 53.77 12.05 -34.17
N LYS A 592 53.44 13.26 -34.62
CA LYS A 592 53.99 14.53 -34.10
C LYS A 592 53.51 14.82 -32.67
N LEU A 593 52.26 14.45 -32.37
CA LEU A 593 51.69 14.48 -31.03
C LEU A 593 52.42 13.48 -30.11
N ALA A 594 52.64 12.24 -30.57
CA ALA A 594 53.39 11.23 -29.82
C ALA A 594 54.84 11.64 -29.57
N GLU A 595 55.52 12.23 -30.56
CA GLU A 595 56.87 12.80 -30.40
C GLU A 595 56.86 13.90 -29.33
N ASN A 596 55.98 14.90 -29.42
CA ASN A 596 55.98 16.02 -28.46
C ASN A 596 55.63 15.58 -27.02
N ILE A 597 54.67 14.67 -26.85
CA ILE A 597 54.33 14.08 -25.55
C ILE A 597 55.53 13.33 -24.96
N HIS A 598 56.28 12.59 -25.78
CA HIS A 598 57.49 11.89 -25.36
C HIS A 598 58.61 12.86 -24.97
N GLU A 599 58.87 13.90 -25.77
CA GLU A 599 59.87 14.94 -25.49
C GLU A 599 59.58 15.68 -24.17
N LEU A 600 58.30 16.00 -23.91
CA LEU A 600 57.84 16.60 -22.63
C LEU A 600 57.99 15.63 -21.45
N TRP A 601 57.69 14.34 -21.65
CA TRP A 601 57.89 13.30 -20.62
C TRP A 601 59.37 13.14 -20.27
N VAL A 602 60.27 13.10 -21.27
CA VAL A 602 61.72 13.04 -21.07
C VAL A 602 62.21 14.27 -20.30
N MET A 603 61.76 15.47 -20.67
CA MET A 603 62.11 16.73 -19.98
C MET A 603 61.74 16.68 -18.49
N ASN A 604 60.48 16.36 -18.16
CA ASN A 604 59.98 16.25 -16.78
C ASN A 604 60.75 15.17 -15.97
N LYS A 605 61.07 14.03 -16.59
CA LYS A 605 61.89 12.99 -15.97
C LYS A 605 63.31 13.46 -15.63
N ILE A 606 63.93 14.27 -16.48
CA ILE A 606 65.27 14.84 -16.21
C ILE A 606 65.22 15.86 -15.07
N GLU A 607 64.17 16.68 -14.97
CA GLU A 607 63.93 17.59 -13.83
C GLU A 607 63.77 16.82 -12.51
N LEU A 608 63.11 15.65 -12.55
CA LEU A 608 63.01 14.71 -11.42
C LEU A 608 64.31 13.92 -11.16
N GLY A 609 65.39 14.22 -11.88
CA GLY A 609 66.72 13.62 -11.70
C GLY A 609 66.85 12.18 -12.22
N TRP A 610 66.09 11.80 -13.25
CA TRP A 610 66.24 10.51 -13.91
C TRP A 610 67.30 10.54 -15.02
N GLN A 611 67.95 9.41 -15.25
CA GLN A 611 68.96 9.21 -16.29
C GLN A 611 68.66 7.98 -17.15
N TYR A 612 69.23 7.93 -18.35
CA TYR A 612 69.17 6.74 -19.19
C TYR A 612 69.85 5.53 -18.52
N GLY A 613 69.24 4.35 -18.65
CA GLY A 613 69.83 3.08 -18.28
C GLY A 613 69.09 1.92 -18.96
N PRO A 614 69.77 0.80 -19.29
CA PRO A 614 69.21 -0.27 -20.12
C PRO A 614 68.08 -1.06 -19.46
N VAL A 615 67.98 -1.00 -18.12
CA VAL A 615 66.90 -1.58 -17.32
C VAL A 615 66.35 -0.48 -16.43
N ARG A 616 65.03 -0.49 -16.18
CA ARG A 616 64.40 0.44 -15.24
C ARG A 616 64.79 0.11 -13.81
N ASP A 617 65.36 1.09 -13.11
CA ASP A 617 65.74 0.99 -11.69
C ASP A 617 65.33 2.28 -10.97
N ASP A 618 64.22 2.23 -10.24
CA ASP A 618 63.63 3.38 -9.55
C ASP A 618 64.51 3.89 -8.39
N ASN A 619 65.40 3.05 -7.82
CA ASN A 619 66.34 3.44 -6.78
C ASN A 619 67.52 4.23 -7.36
N LYS A 620 68.04 3.81 -8.52
CA LYS A 620 69.07 4.54 -9.29
C LYS A 620 68.50 5.67 -10.16
N ARG A 621 67.17 5.82 -10.20
CA ARG A 621 66.42 6.69 -11.13
C ARG A 621 66.81 6.47 -12.59
N GLN A 622 66.98 5.22 -13.01
CA GLN A 622 67.32 4.84 -14.38
C GLN A 622 66.09 4.37 -15.15
N HIS A 623 65.95 4.78 -16.42
CA HIS A 623 64.84 4.38 -17.28
C HIS A 623 65.29 4.17 -18.75
N PRO A 624 64.89 3.09 -19.43
CA PRO A 624 65.31 2.80 -20.80
C PRO A 624 64.73 3.77 -21.82
N CYS A 625 63.49 4.23 -21.63
CA CYS A 625 62.80 5.15 -22.55
C CYS A 625 63.35 6.59 -22.55
N LEU A 626 64.45 6.90 -21.84
CA LEU A 626 65.11 8.21 -21.87
C LEU A 626 66.05 8.33 -23.09
N VAL A 627 65.46 8.20 -24.27
CA VAL A 627 66.06 8.27 -25.60
C VAL A 627 65.15 9.06 -26.55
N GLU A 628 65.66 9.45 -27.72
CA GLU A 628 64.87 10.05 -28.80
C GLU A 628 63.68 9.16 -29.18
N PHE A 629 62.54 9.74 -29.56
CA PHE A 629 61.32 9.00 -29.94
C PHE A 629 61.57 7.94 -31.03
N SER A 630 62.44 8.25 -32.00
CA SER A 630 62.86 7.36 -33.09
C SER A 630 63.74 6.18 -32.64
N LYS A 631 64.32 6.24 -31.44
CA LYS A 631 65.23 5.24 -30.84
C LYS A 631 64.57 4.45 -29.70
N LEU A 632 63.28 4.66 -29.45
CA LEU A 632 62.51 3.85 -28.51
C LEU A 632 62.41 2.39 -28.98
N PRO A 633 62.32 1.41 -28.06
CA PRO A 633 61.89 0.06 -28.39
C PRO A 633 60.54 0.09 -29.12
N GLU A 634 60.35 -0.74 -30.14
CA GLU A 634 59.16 -0.72 -30.99
C GLU A 634 57.85 -0.85 -30.20
N GLN A 635 57.84 -1.69 -29.15
CA GLN A 635 56.72 -1.83 -28.22
C GLN A 635 56.37 -0.51 -27.48
N GLU A 636 57.38 0.23 -27.02
CA GLU A 636 57.21 1.53 -26.33
C GLU A 636 56.80 2.63 -27.31
N ARG A 637 57.36 2.64 -28.53
CA ARG A 637 56.98 3.58 -29.60
C ARG A 637 55.52 3.36 -30.01
N ASN A 638 55.12 2.11 -30.23
CA ASN A 638 53.75 1.75 -30.60
C ASN A 638 52.76 2.05 -29.47
N TYR A 639 53.16 1.87 -28.20
CA TYR A 639 52.35 2.32 -27.05
C TYR A 639 52.10 3.84 -27.07
N ASN A 640 53.12 4.66 -27.30
CA ASN A 640 52.96 6.13 -27.37
C ASN A 640 52.11 6.58 -28.59
N LEU A 641 52.25 5.88 -29.73
CA LEU A 641 51.40 6.10 -30.91
C LEU A 641 49.94 5.71 -30.65
N GLN A 642 49.67 4.61 -29.94
CA GLN A 642 48.31 4.20 -29.57
C GLN A 642 47.70 5.16 -28.55
N MET A 643 48.43 5.59 -27.53
CA MET A 643 47.94 6.59 -26.56
C MET A 643 47.55 7.91 -27.26
N SER A 644 48.32 8.33 -28.27
CA SER A 644 48.00 9.51 -29.09
C SER A 644 46.79 9.29 -29.99
N LEU A 645 46.64 8.08 -30.56
CA LEU A 645 45.47 7.67 -31.35
C LEU A 645 44.19 7.66 -30.50
N GLU A 646 44.19 7.03 -29.33
CA GLU A 646 43.02 7.00 -28.44
C GLU A 646 42.68 8.40 -27.90
N THR A 647 43.66 9.28 -27.70
CA THR A 647 43.40 10.68 -27.33
C THR A 647 42.63 11.41 -28.45
N LEU A 648 43.05 11.23 -29.72
CA LEU A 648 42.37 11.79 -30.88
C LEU A 648 40.98 11.17 -31.11
N LYS A 649 40.83 9.85 -30.93
CA LYS A 649 39.51 9.20 -30.99
C LYS A 649 38.58 9.65 -29.86
N THR A 650 39.09 9.82 -28.64
CA THR A 650 38.31 10.30 -27.48
C THR A 650 37.76 11.71 -27.73
N LEU A 651 38.55 12.61 -28.33
CA LEU A 651 38.07 13.94 -28.71
C LEU A 651 36.83 13.88 -29.62
N LEU A 652 36.87 13.06 -30.68
CA LEU A 652 35.73 12.88 -31.59
C LEU A 652 34.55 12.18 -30.90
N ALA A 653 34.81 11.17 -30.05
CA ALA A 653 33.77 10.47 -29.28
C ALA A 653 33.05 11.37 -28.26
N LEU A 654 33.76 12.39 -27.73
CA LEU A 654 33.20 13.44 -26.87
C LEU A 654 32.49 14.56 -27.66
N GLY A 655 32.26 14.39 -28.97
CA GLY A 655 31.58 15.36 -29.82
C GLY A 655 32.38 16.64 -30.10
N CYS A 656 33.69 16.64 -29.88
CA CYS A 656 34.54 17.80 -30.13
C CYS A 656 34.82 17.94 -31.63
N HIS A 657 34.58 19.12 -32.19
CA HIS A 657 34.87 19.40 -33.58
C HIS A 657 36.37 19.73 -33.73
N VAL A 658 37.09 18.84 -34.43
CA VAL A 658 38.53 18.96 -34.68
C VAL A 658 38.76 19.35 -36.13
N GLY A 659 38.95 20.65 -36.39
CA GLY A 659 39.20 21.21 -37.72
C GLY A 659 40.67 21.57 -37.96
N ILE A 660 41.02 21.90 -39.21
CA ILE A 660 42.28 22.59 -39.52
C ILE A 660 41.95 24.06 -39.76
N ALA A 661 42.54 24.96 -38.98
CA ALA A 661 42.35 26.40 -39.04
C ALA A 661 43.54 27.15 -39.66
N ASP A 662 44.76 26.61 -39.58
CA ASP A 662 45.97 27.18 -40.19
C ASP A 662 46.92 26.07 -40.67
N GLU A 663 46.80 25.70 -41.94
CA GLU A 663 47.62 24.65 -42.56
C GLU A 663 49.12 25.00 -42.62
N HIS A 664 49.49 26.27 -42.42
CA HIS A 664 50.88 26.75 -42.39
C HIS A 664 51.40 26.94 -40.95
N ALA A 665 50.67 26.48 -39.93
CA ALA A 665 51.08 26.63 -38.53
C ALA A 665 52.39 25.90 -38.18
N GLU A 666 52.66 24.75 -38.81
CA GLU A 666 53.85 23.93 -38.55
C GLU A 666 55.17 24.71 -38.73
N GLU A 667 55.28 25.57 -39.74
CA GLU A 667 56.48 26.39 -39.98
C GLU A 667 56.72 27.46 -38.89
N LYS A 668 55.68 27.75 -38.10
CA LYS A 668 55.68 28.78 -37.04
C LYS A 668 56.06 28.18 -35.68
N VAL A 669 55.89 26.86 -35.49
CA VAL A 669 56.21 26.14 -34.24
C VAL A 669 57.72 26.05 -34.04
N LYS A 670 58.21 26.45 -32.87
CA LYS A 670 59.64 26.40 -32.51
C LYS A 670 59.88 25.36 -31.42
N LYS A 671 60.91 24.53 -31.59
CA LYS A 671 61.40 23.64 -30.52
C LYS A 671 62.11 24.45 -29.43
N MET A 672 61.81 24.13 -28.16
CA MET A 672 62.24 24.83 -26.96
C MET A 672 63.76 24.69 -26.74
N LYS A 673 64.44 25.83 -26.51
CA LYS A 673 65.90 25.85 -26.28
C LYS A 673 66.25 25.63 -24.81
N LEU A 674 66.13 24.39 -24.34
CA LEU A 674 66.51 24.01 -22.97
C LEU A 674 68.01 24.28 -22.68
N PRO A 675 68.39 24.53 -21.41
CA PRO A 675 69.79 24.69 -21.01
C PRO A 675 70.58 23.36 -20.98
N LYS A 676 71.90 23.41 -20.73
CA LYS A 676 72.81 22.24 -20.84
C LYS A 676 72.57 21.14 -19.78
N ASN A 677 71.96 21.47 -18.64
CA ASN A 677 71.61 20.52 -17.59
C ASN A 677 70.54 19.50 -18.00
N TYR A 678 69.84 19.71 -19.12
CA TYR A 678 68.89 18.75 -19.70
C TYR A 678 69.56 17.73 -20.64
N GLN A 679 70.89 17.75 -20.78
CA GLN A 679 71.61 16.78 -21.59
C GLN A 679 71.94 15.53 -20.77
N LEU A 680 71.48 14.37 -21.26
CA LEU A 680 71.74 13.06 -20.68
C LEU A 680 73.19 12.61 -20.95
N THR A 681 73.65 11.62 -20.17
CA THR A 681 74.96 10.98 -20.34
C THR A 681 75.16 10.30 -21.70
N SER A 682 74.07 9.97 -22.40
CA SER A 682 74.03 9.49 -23.79
C SER A 682 74.23 10.59 -24.85
N GLY A 683 74.37 11.86 -24.44
CA GLY A 683 74.46 13.02 -25.33
C GLY A 683 73.12 13.54 -25.85
N TYR A 684 72.05 12.72 -25.79
CA TYR A 684 70.68 13.15 -26.08
C TYR A 684 70.20 14.23 -25.11
N LYS A 685 69.34 15.12 -25.61
CA LYS A 685 68.73 16.23 -24.89
C LYS A 685 67.36 16.49 -25.53
N PRO A 686 66.26 16.54 -24.76
CA PRO A 686 64.95 16.75 -25.33
C PRO A 686 64.80 18.17 -25.92
N ALA A 687 63.86 18.30 -26.84
CA ALA A 687 63.50 19.52 -27.54
C ALA A 687 61.98 19.57 -27.84
N PRO A 688 61.11 19.60 -26.81
CA PRO A 688 59.67 19.74 -26.97
C PRO A 688 59.31 21.09 -27.60
N MET A 689 58.08 21.24 -28.07
CA MET A 689 57.60 22.47 -28.71
C MET A 689 57.36 23.58 -27.67
N ASP A 690 57.79 24.81 -27.97
CA ASP A 690 57.45 25.97 -27.16
C ASP A 690 56.03 26.45 -27.51
N LEU A 691 55.07 25.97 -26.73
CA LEU A 691 53.64 26.23 -26.89
C LEU A 691 53.13 27.24 -25.83
N THR A 692 54.04 27.91 -25.11
CA THR A 692 53.72 28.76 -23.95
C THR A 692 52.88 30.00 -24.28
N PHE A 693 52.85 30.40 -25.56
CA PHE A 693 52.02 31.50 -26.06
C PHE A 693 50.54 31.10 -26.25
N ILE A 694 50.21 29.80 -26.26
CA ILE A 694 48.86 29.29 -26.51
C ILE A 694 48.06 29.23 -25.20
N ARG A 695 47.07 30.11 -25.09
CA ARG A 695 46.09 30.13 -24.00
C ARG A 695 44.84 29.35 -24.42
N LEU A 696 44.44 28.40 -23.59
CA LEU A 696 43.20 27.62 -23.79
C LEU A 696 41.97 28.42 -23.35
N THR A 697 40.83 28.15 -23.97
CA THR A 697 39.53 28.63 -23.50
C THR A 697 39.05 27.84 -22.27
N GLN A 698 38.06 28.37 -21.54
CA GLN A 698 37.46 27.66 -20.40
C GLN A 698 36.82 26.33 -20.81
N ALA A 699 36.19 26.27 -22.00
CA ALA A 699 35.66 25.04 -22.57
C ALA A 699 36.76 24.02 -22.89
N GLN A 700 37.92 24.46 -23.40
CA GLN A 700 39.07 23.60 -23.65
C GLN A 700 39.73 23.08 -22.35
N GLU A 701 39.83 23.88 -21.30
CA GLU A 701 40.31 23.40 -19.98
C GLU A 701 39.34 22.40 -19.32
N ALA A 702 38.03 22.49 -19.59
CA ALA A 702 37.03 21.50 -19.16
C ALA A 702 37.09 20.21 -20.00
N MET A 703 37.33 20.33 -21.31
CA MET A 703 37.60 19.21 -22.22
C MET A 703 38.86 18.43 -21.77
N VAL A 704 39.93 19.13 -21.37
CA VAL A 704 41.15 18.51 -20.81
C VAL A 704 40.85 17.71 -19.53
N ASP A 705 39.96 18.17 -18.64
CA ASP A 705 39.55 17.39 -17.47
C ASP A 705 38.81 16.10 -17.86
N LYS A 706 37.94 16.15 -18.89
CA LYS A 706 37.24 14.95 -19.40
C LYS A 706 38.18 13.96 -20.09
N LEU A 707 39.18 14.43 -20.82
CA LEU A 707 40.26 13.58 -21.35
C LEU A 707 41.07 12.92 -20.21
N ALA A 708 41.36 13.66 -19.13
CA ALA A 708 42.12 13.15 -17.99
C ALA A 708 41.33 12.11 -17.17
N GLU A 709 40.01 12.29 -17.06
CA GLU A 709 39.09 11.31 -16.51
C GLU A 709 39.01 10.04 -17.40
N ASN A 710 38.89 10.17 -18.72
CA ASN A 710 38.87 9.01 -19.62
C ASN A 710 40.20 8.22 -19.60
N ALA A 711 41.33 8.92 -19.70
CA ALA A 711 42.65 8.28 -19.65
C ALA A 711 42.89 7.53 -18.33
N HIS A 712 42.36 8.04 -17.22
CA HIS A 712 42.36 7.35 -15.92
C HIS A 712 41.43 6.12 -15.92
N ASN A 713 40.23 6.21 -16.50
CA ASN A 713 39.31 5.07 -16.61
C ASN A 713 39.90 3.95 -17.49
N VAL A 714 40.53 4.28 -18.62
CA VAL A 714 41.26 3.29 -19.47
C VAL A 714 42.35 2.60 -18.65
N TRP A 715 43.21 3.38 -17.99
CA TRP A 715 44.27 2.84 -17.12
C TRP A 715 43.72 1.94 -16.02
N ALA A 716 42.63 2.34 -15.35
CA ALA A 716 42.00 1.57 -14.30
C ALA A 716 41.42 0.24 -14.82
N ARG A 717 40.64 0.28 -15.92
CA ARG A 717 40.06 -0.91 -16.58
C ARG A 717 41.15 -1.93 -16.90
N ASP A 718 42.24 -1.48 -17.51
CA ASP A 718 43.29 -2.37 -17.98
C ASP A 718 44.14 -2.94 -16.82
N ARG A 719 44.22 -2.22 -15.69
CA ARG A 719 44.80 -2.76 -14.43
C ARG A 719 43.87 -3.76 -13.75
N ILE A 720 42.56 -3.54 -13.74
CA ILE A 720 41.59 -4.49 -13.17
C ILE A 720 41.55 -5.78 -14.00
N ARG A 721 41.62 -5.69 -15.33
CA ARG A 721 41.82 -6.85 -16.24
C ARG A 721 43.14 -7.62 -15.96
N GLN A 722 44.15 -6.96 -15.42
CA GLN A 722 45.41 -7.59 -14.95
C GLN A 722 45.32 -8.13 -13.50
N GLY A 723 44.13 -8.11 -12.89
CA GLY A 723 43.90 -8.56 -11.52
C GLY A 723 44.43 -7.61 -10.44
N TRP A 724 44.53 -6.31 -10.72
CA TRP A 724 44.77 -5.31 -9.68
C TRP A 724 43.46 -4.82 -9.05
N THR A 725 43.48 -4.59 -7.74
CA THR A 725 42.33 -4.11 -6.96
C THR A 725 42.71 -2.89 -6.11
N TYR A 726 41.72 -2.16 -5.61
CA TYR A 726 41.93 -1.03 -4.72
C TYR A 726 42.55 -1.46 -3.38
N GLY A 727 43.39 -0.59 -2.82
CA GLY A 727 43.87 -0.69 -1.45
C GLY A 727 44.59 0.60 -1.06
N ILE A 728 44.49 0.98 0.21
CA ILE A 728 44.95 2.29 0.75
C ILE A 728 46.46 2.53 0.54
N GLN A 729 47.24 1.47 0.37
CA GLN A 729 48.67 1.54 0.04
C GLN A 729 48.97 0.68 -1.20
N GLN A 730 50.05 1.01 -1.90
CA GLN A 730 50.50 0.25 -3.07
C GLN A 730 51.21 -1.04 -2.62
N ASP A 731 50.60 -2.19 -2.89
CA ASP A 731 51.19 -3.50 -2.63
C ASP A 731 51.30 -4.28 -3.95
N VAL A 732 52.53 -4.43 -4.45
CA VAL A 732 52.81 -5.13 -5.70
C VAL A 732 52.65 -6.65 -5.56
N LYS A 733 52.83 -7.20 -4.35
CA LYS A 733 52.72 -8.65 -4.08
C LYS A 733 51.26 -9.09 -4.13
N ASN A 734 50.37 -8.30 -3.50
CA ASN A 734 48.93 -8.57 -3.47
C ASN A 734 48.12 -7.80 -4.55
N ARG A 735 48.82 -7.18 -5.52
CA ARG A 735 48.25 -6.37 -6.63
C ARG A 735 47.25 -5.29 -6.15
N ARG A 736 47.55 -4.59 -5.05
CA ARG A 736 46.75 -3.46 -4.56
C ARG A 736 47.30 -2.12 -5.03
N ASN A 737 46.43 -1.19 -5.40
CA ASN A 737 46.83 0.16 -5.85
C ASN A 737 45.86 1.25 -5.37
N PRO A 738 46.33 2.31 -4.67
CA PRO A 738 45.47 3.37 -4.13
C PRO A 738 44.87 4.30 -5.18
N ARG A 739 45.35 4.25 -6.43
CA ARG A 739 44.79 5.03 -7.55
C ARG A 739 43.62 4.35 -8.24
N LEU A 740 43.25 3.11 -7.88
CA LEU A 740 42.07 2.43 -8.41
C LEU A 740 40.78 2.93 -7.72
N VAL A 741 40.53 4.23 -7.89
CA VAL A 741 39.35 4.99 -7.44
C VAL A 741 38.90 5.93 -8.58
N PRO A 742 37.67 6.46 -8.55
CA PRO A 742 37.20 7.43 -9.55
C PRO A 742 38.12 8.66 -9.63
N TYR A 743 38.24 9.26 -10.82
CA TYR A 743 39.12 10.41 -11.06
C TYR A 743 38.86 11.57 -10.08
N THR A 744 37.60 11.81 -9.71
CA THR A 744 37.16 12.81 -8.71
C THR A 744 37.79 12.62 -7.32
N LEU A 745 38.01 11.36 -6.90
CA LEU A 745 38.51 10.97 -5.59
C LEU A 745 40.05 10.85 -5.52
N LEU A 746 40.75 10.89 -6.66
CA LEU A 746 42.21 10.98 -6.69
C LEU A 746 42.74 12.20 -5.93
N ASP A 747 43.99 12.07 -5.48
CA ASP A 747 44.76 13.18 -4.91
C ASP A 747 45.04 14.25 -5.97
N ASP A 748 45.02 15.52 -5.55
CA ASP A 748 45.06 16.63 -6.50
C ASP A 748 46.45 16.82 -7.14
N ARG A 749 47.50 16.17 -6.60
CA ARG A 749 48.82 16.08 -7.24
C ARG A 749 48.81 15.09 -8.42
N THR A 750 48.22 13.89 -8.27
CA THR A 750 48.04 12.94 -9.37
C THR A 750 47.12 13.55 -10.44
N LYS A 751 45.98 14.16 -10.05
CA LYS A 751 45.11 14.87 -11.00
C LYS A 751 45.85 15.95 -11.76
N LYS A 752 46.57 16.83 -11.05
CA LYS A 752 47.35 17.90 -11.70
C LYS A 752 48.35 17.32 -12.70
N SER A 753 49.05 16.25 -12.35
CA SER A 753 49.97 15.58 -13.28
C SER A 753 49.28 15.07 -14.54
N ASN A 754 48.10 14.45 -14.42
CA ASN A 754 47.33 13.96 -15.57
C ASN A 754 46.79 15.13 -16.41
N LYS A 755 46.21 16.15 -15.76
CA LYS A 755 45.68 17.35 -16.42
C LYS A 755 46.77 18.12 -17.15
N ASP A 756 47.91 18.34 -16.51
CA ASP A 756 49.05 19.06 -17.09
C ASP A 756 49.56 18.33 -18.36
N SER A 757 49.69 17.01 -18.32
CA SER A 757 50.10 16.22 -19.51
C SER A 757 49.11 16.33 -20.69
N LEU A 758 47.80 16.26 -20.44
CA LEU A 758 46.80 16.38 -21.49
C LEU A 758 46.56 17.82 -21.94
N ARG A 759 46.82 18.82 -21.09
CA ARG A 759 46.83 20.23 -21.49
C ARG A 759 47.91 20.49 -22.54
N GLU A 760 49.11 19.92 -22.38
CA GLU A 760 50.15 20.04 -23.40
C GLU A 760 49.82 19.27 -24.68
N ALA A 761 49.13 18.12 -24.60
CA ALA A 761 48.62 17.43 -25.78
C ALA A 761 47.61 18.32 -26.57
N VAL A 762 46.66 18.94 -25.89
CA VAL A 762 45.70 19.89 -26.49
C VAL A 762 46.41 21.13 -27.05
N ARG A 763 47.38 21.71 -26.33
CA ARG A 763 48.23 22.79 -26.85
C ARG A 763 49.03 22.39 -28.09
N THR A 764 49.47 21.13 -28.18
CA THR A 764 50.20 20.61 -29.34
C THR A 764 49.31 20.63 -30.59
N LEU A 765 48.04 20.20 -30.46
CA LEU A 765 47.06 20.25 -31.55
C LEU A 765 46.82 21.69 -32.02
N LEU A 766 46.55 22.62 -31.09
CA LEU A 766 46.38 24.04 -31.40
C LEU A 766 47.64 24.66 -32.03
N GLY A 767 48.83 24.27 -31.58
CA GLY A 767 50.11 24.74 -32.12
C GLY A 767 50.37 24.30 -33.55
N TYR A 768 49.86 23.12 -33.93
CA TYR A 768 49.84 22.63 -35.32
C TYR A 768 48.67 23.18 -36.14
N GLY A 769 47.96 24.21 -35.66
CA GLY A 769 46.93 24.90 -36.43
C GLY A 769 45.58 24.18 -36.48
N TYR A 770 45.33 23.20 -35.62
CA TYR A 770 44.01 22.59 -35.48
C TYR A 770 43.09 23.48 -34.64
N SER A 771 41.82 23.61 -35.02
CA SER A 771 40.78 24.14 -34.15
C SER A 771 40.22 23.02 -33.27
N LEU A 772 39.91 23.35 -32.02
CA LEU A 772 39.25 22.45 -31.06
C LEU A 772 38.05 23.19 -30.46
N GLU A 773 36.91 22.96 -31.08
CA GLU A 773 35.60 23.46 -30.62
C GLU A 773 34.95 22.35 -29.78
N ALA A 774 34.67 22.66 -28.52
CA ALA A 774 33.84 21.80 -27.68
C ALA A 774 32.40 21.82 -28.24
N PRO A 775 31.61 20.75 -28.07
CA PRO A 775 30.17 20.87 -28.24
C PRO A 775 29.66 21.97 -27.27
N ASP A 776 28.72 22.79 -27.74
CA ASP A 776 28.15 23.85 -26.92
C ASP A 776 27.63 23.28 -25.60
N GLN A 777 27.95 23.95 -24.50
CA GLN A 777 27.32 23.68 -23.21
C GLN A 777 25.92 24.31 -23.21
N ASP A 778 25.04 23.71 -24.01
CA ASP A 778 23.60 23.92 -23.92
C ASP A 778 23.19 23.78 -22.45
N HIS A 779 22.47 24.78 -21.93
CA HIS A 779 22.54 25.15 -20.51
C HIS A 779 22.29 23.94 -19.62
N GLY A 780 23.39 23.45 -19.00
CA GLY A 780 23.51 22.08 -18.53
C GLY A 780 22.26 21.64 -17.79
N MET A 781 21.49 20.75 -18.43
CA MET A 781 20.13 20.39 -18.03
C MET A 781 20.13 20.03 -16.56
N LEU A 782 19.72 21.00 -15.72
CA LEU A 782 19.42 20.78 -14.33
C LEU A 782 18.41 19.65 -14.35
N THR A 783 18.81 18.48 -13.88
CA THR A 783 17.94 17.32 -13.84
C THR A 783 16.86 17.62 -12.82
N VAL A 784 15.82 18.32 -13.27
CA VAL A 784 14.62 18.58 -12.50
C VAL A 784 13.97 17.22 -12.34
N ILE A 785 14.32 16.55 -11.25
CA ILE A 785 13.58 15.38 -10.75
C ILE A 785 12.26 15.92 -10.16
N SER A 786 11.45 16.49 -11.05
CA SER A 786 10.00 16.48 -10.91
C SER A 786 9.63 15.01 -10.90
N PHE A 787 9.44 14.47 -9.71
CA PHE A 787 8.65 13.26 -9.59
C PHE A 787 7.29 13.58 -10.24
N PRO A 788 6.78 12.74 -11.15
CA PRO A 788 5.40 12.86 -11.58
C PRO A 788 4.53 12.58 -10.36
N THR A 789 4.04 13.64 -9.70
CA THR A 789 2.98 13.57 -8.70
C THR A 789 1.68 13.23 -9.42
N SER A 790 1.54 11.94 -9.76
CA SER A 790 0.41 11.36 -10.47
C SER A 790 -0.87 11.49 -9.63
N ALA A 791 -1.57 12.61 -9.84
CA ALA A 791 -2.99 12.84 -9.58
C ALA A 791 -3.55 12.34 -8.22
N ILE A 792 -3.27 13.10 -7.16
CA ILE A 792 -4.32 13.47 -6.19
C ILE A 792 -4.23 14.99 -5.98
N VAL A 793 -5.38 15.66 -5.90
CA VAL A 793 -5.55 17.13 -5.84
C VAL A 793 -5.37 17.63 -4.39
N ASP A 794 -5.41 18.95 -4.18
CA ASP A 794 -5.45 19.65 -2.88
C ASP A 794 -4.14 19.72 -2.08
N TYR A 795 -3.06 20.14 -2.75
CA TYR A 795 -1.90 20.76 -2.09
C TYR A 795 -1.55 22.12 -2.71
N HIS A 796 -1.24 23.10 -1.86
CA HIS A 796 -0.58 24.35 -2.22
C HIS A 796 0.88 24.25 -1.73
N GLU A 797 1.82 24.01 -2.65
CA GLU A 797 3.26 23.97 -2.31
C GLU A 797 4.02 25.16 -2.90
N TYR A 798 5.13 25.52 -2.28
CA TYR A 798 6.00 26.61 -2.74
C TYR A 798 7.46 26.18 -2.78
N THR A 799 8.04 26.16 -3.99
CA THR A 799 9.33 25.54 -4.29
C THR A 799 10.44 26.58 -4.38
N LEU A 800 10.97 26.95 -3.21
CA LEU A 800 11.98 28.02 -3.04
C LEU A 800 13.34 27.79 -3.71
N ILE A 801 13.62 26.60 -4.26
CA ILE A 801 14.84 26.38 -5.06
C ILE A 801 14.72 27.11 -6.41
N VAL A 802 13.52 27.12 -7.01
CA VAL A 802 13.27 27.62 -8.38
C VAL A 802 12.52 28.96 -8.37
N ALA A 803 12.19 29.51 -7.19
CA ALA A 803 11.32 30.68 -7.02
C ALA A 803 9.96 30.51 -7.73
N GLN A 804 9.28 29.39 -7.44
CA GLN A 804 8.00 29.04 -8.08
C GLN A 804 6.94 28.57 -7.09
N ARG A 805 5.70 29.05 -7.25
CA ARG A 805 4.50 28.49 -6.61
C ARG A 805 3.92 27.35 -7.43
N TRP A 806 3.48 26.32 -6.73
CA TRP A 806 2.98 25.06 -7.30
C TRP A 806 1.56 24.83 -6.80
N HIS A 807 0.59 25.09 -7.68
CA HIS A 807 -0.82 24.79 -7.48
C HIS A 807 -1.47 24.57 -8.85
N GLN A 808 -1.77 23.31 -9.18
CA GLN A 808 -2.31 22.87 -10.48
C GLN A 808 -1.47 23.29 -11.72
N GLY A 809 -0.24 23.77 -11.49
CA GLY A 809 0.68 24.33 -12.49
C GLY A 809 1.84 25.04 -11.79
N ASN A 810 2.77 25.59 -12.61
CA ASN A 810 3.98 26.25 -12.13
C ASN A 810 3.95 27.74 -12.48
N GLU A 811 4.05 28.62 -11.49
CA GLU A 811 4.11 30.07 -11.67
C GLU A 811 5.31 30.64 -10.92
N HIS A 812 5.94 31.71 -11.45
CA HIS A 812 7.05 32.39 -10.78
C HIS A 812 6.55 33.23 -9.59
N TYR A 813 7.27 33.18 -8.47
CA TYR A 813 6.95 33.92 -7.24
C TYR A 813 8.18 34.01 -6.33
N GLY A 814 8.46 35.20 -5.79
CA GLY A 814 9.50 35.42 -4.79
C GLY A 814 10.93 35.33 -5.33
N ARG A 815 11.84 34.72 -4.55
CA ARG A 815 13.27 34.59 -4.86
C ARG A 815 13.87 33.33 -4.22
N SER A 816 14.95 32.80 -4.79
CA SER A 816 15.61 31.59 -4.26
C SER A 816 16.28 31.82 -2.90
N TRP A 817 16.19 30.81 -2.03
CA TRP A 817 16.83 30.77 -0.70
C TRP A 817 18.32 30.37 -0.73
N GLN A 818 18.99 30.52 0.42
CA GLN A 818 20.34 30.04 0.68
C GLN A 818 20.42 29.18 1.97
N ALA A 819 21.53 28.45 2.12
CA ALA A 819 21.73 27.53 3.24
C ALA A 819 21.87 28.26 4.59
N GLY A 820 20.79 28.32 5.36
CA GLY A 820 20.73 28.97 6.68
C GLY A 820 19.55 29.94 6.84
N ASP A 821 18.86 30.26 5.75
CA ASP A 821 17.66 31.09 5.73
C ASP A 821 16.49 30.48 6.53
N VAL A 822 15.54 31.32 6.90
CA VAL A 822 14.28 30.93 7.53
C VAL A 822 13.12 31.40 6.67
N VAL A 823 12.28 30.45 6.27
CA VAL A 823 10.99 30.73 5.62
C VAL A 823 9.91 30.84 6.69
N GLY A 824 9.12 31.92 6.64
CA GLY A 824 7.86 32.03 7.35
C GLY A 824 6.71 31.70 6.39
N CYS A 825 5.76 30.88 6.85
CA CYS A 825 4.52 30.59 6.13
C CYS A 825 3.38 31.07 7.01
N MET A 826 2.53 31.97 6.49
CA MET A 826 1.42 32.57 7.22
C MET A 826 0.15 32.42 6.37
N VAL A 827 -0.97 32.11 7.03
CA VAL A 827 -2.24 31.76 6.39
C VAL A 827 -3.40 32.32 7.22
N ASP A 828 -4.31 33.05 6.56
CA ASP A 828 -5.55 33.51 7.15
C ASP A 828 -6.71 32.65 6.62
N MET A 829 -7.34 31.91 7.54
CA MET A 829 -8.49 31.04 7.26
C MET A 829 -9.83 31.80 7.21
N THR A 830 -9.82 33.10 7.48
CA THR A 830 -10.97 34.01 7.47
C THR A 830 -11.02 34.79 6.15
N GLU A 831 -9.89 35.39 5.77
CA GLU A 831 -9.72 36.10 4.50
C GLU A 831 -9.36 35.16 3.33
N HIS A 832 -9.09 33.88 3.62
CA HIS A 832 -8.73 32.84 2.65
C HIS A 832 -7.47 33.20 1.85
N THR A 833 -6.43 33.69 2.54
CA THR A 833 -5.15 34.13 1.96
C THR A 833 -3.94 33.43 2.57
N MET A 834 -2.85 33.35 1.80
CA MET A 834 -1.58 32.78 2.25
C MET A 834 -0.42 33.64 1.73
N MET A 835 0.57 33.88 2.60
CA MET A 835 1.73 34.74 2.33
C MET A 835 3.01 34.09 2.88
N PHE A 836 4.14 34.35 2.21
CA PHE A 836 5.44 33.81 2.58
C PHE A 836 6.45 34.93 2.89
N THR A 837 7.25 34.73 3.92
CA THR A 837 8.41 35.59 4.23
C THR A 837 9.71 34.80 4.14
N LEU A 838 10.80 35.46 3.74
CA LEU A 838 12.15 34.92 3.75
C LEU A 838 13.05 35.83 4.61
N ASN A 839 13.53 35.31 5.74
CA ASN A 839 14.26 36.06 6.76
C ASN A 839 13.50 37.31 7.28
N GLY A 840 12.17 37.25 7.31
CA GLY A 840 11.30 38.35 7.76
C GLY A 840 10.92 39.36 6.67
N GLU A 841 11.47 39.28 5.47
CA GLU A 841 11.03 40.07 4.30
C GLU A 841 9.88 39.33 3.59
N ILE A 842 8.80 40.05 3.25
CA ILE A 842 7.67 39.51 2.48
C ILE A 842 8.11 39.21 1.04
N LEU A 843 7.71 38.06 0.52
CA LEU A 843 7.90 37.69 -0.89
C LEU A 843 6.76 38.24 -1.74
N LEU A 844 7.08 38.66 -2.96
CA LEU A 844 6.12 39.22 -3.92
C LEU A 844 6.03 38.34 -5.17
N ASP A 845 4.87 38.37 -5.83
CA ASP A 845 4.68 37.81 -7.17
C ASP A 845 5.11 38.79 -8.29
N ASP A 846 5.05 38.35 -9.55
CA ASP A 846 5.42 39.18 -10.71
C ASP A 846 4.52 40.41 -10.92
N SER A 847 3.36 40.49 -10.24
CA SER A 847 2.49 41.68 -10.20
C SER A 847 2.81 42.64 -9.04
N GLY A 848 3.70 42.24 -8.13
CA GLY A 848 4.01 42.96 -6.90
C GLY A 848 3.07 42.67 -5.74
N SER A 849 2.29 41.58 -5.79
CA SER A 849 1.38 41.18 -4.71
C SER A 849 2.09 40.36 -3.64
N GLU A 850 1.81 40.66 -2.37
CA GLU A 850 2.27 39.91 -1.20
C GLU A 850 1.55 38.56 -1.01
N LEU A 851 0.37 38.39 -1.63
CA LEU A 851 -0.45 37.19 -1.51
C LEU A 851 0.07 36.09 -2.44
N ALA A 852 0.63 35.03 -1.87
CA ALA A 852 1.11 33.87 -2.61
C ALA A 852 -0.05 33.05 -3.17
N PHE A 853 -1.08 32.84 -2.34
CA PHE A 853 -2.35 32.22 -2.71
C PHE A 853 -3.50 32.99 -2.05
N LYS A 854 -4.68 32.90 -2.64
CA LYS A 854 -5.91 33.55 -2.21
C LYS A 854 -7.12 32.78 -2.73
N ASP A 855 -8.31 33.11 -2.24
CA ASP A 855 -9.60 32.60 -2.75
C ASP A 855 -9.70 31.04 -2.67
N PHE A 856 -8.98 30.39 -1.75
CA PHE A 856 -8.98 28.92 -1.56
C PHE A 856 -10.18 28.42 -0.74
N ASP A 857 -10.60 27.17 -0.95
CA ASP A 857 -11.58 26.51 -0.06
C ASP A 857 -10.91 26.07 1.25
N THR A 858 -11.68 26.06 2.35
CA THR A 858 -11.21 25.63 3.67
C THR A 858 -11.38 24.13 3.90
N GLY A 859 -12.36 23.49 3.26
CA GLY A 859 -12.55 22.02 3.25
C GLY A 859 -12.46 21.35 4.63
N ASP A 860 -11.60 20.32 4.72
CA ASP A 860 -11.27 19.61 5.98
C ASP A 860 -10.13 20.30 6.79
N GLY A 861 -9.60 21.43 6.32
CA GLY A 861 -8.54 22.23 6.93
C GLY A 861 -7.11 21.89 6.46
N PHE A 862 -6.20 22.86 6.61
CA PHE A 862 -4.81 22.76 6.16
C PHE A 862 -3.86 22.21 7.24
N ILE A 863 -2.76 21.60 6.80
CA ILE A 863 -1.64 21.16 7.65
C ILE A 863 -0.30 21.70 7.12
N PRO A 864 0.68 22.05 7.97
CA PRO A 864 2.00 22.45 7.50
C PRO A 864 2.77 21.24 6.93
N VAL A 865 3.14 21.32 5.65
CA VAL A 865 3.90 20.29 4.91
C VAL A 865 5.34 20.76 4.66
N CYS A 866 6.27 19.83 4.49
CA CYS A 866 7.56 20.11 3.85
C CYS A 866 7.99 18.94 2.95
N SER A 867 8.43 19.24 1.74
CA SER A 867 9.14 18.32 0.87
C SER A 867 10.66 18.51 1.02
N LEU A 868 11.41 17.41 1.08
CA LEU A 868 12.88 17.42 1.10
C LEU A 868 13.42 16.54 -0.02
N GLY A 869 14.14 17.17 -0.95
CA GLY A 869 14.81 16.49 -2.04
C GLY A 869 15.96 15.58 -1.60
N VAL A 870 16.51 14.87 -2.57
CA VAL A 870 17.63 13.96 -2.37
C VAL A 870 18.83 14.69 -1.77
N ALA A 871 19.38 14.13 -0.68
CA ALA A 871 20.49 14.67 0.12
C ALA A 871 20.27 16.08 0.72
N GLN A 872 19.02 16.59 0.76
CA GLN A 872 18.70 17.86 1.42
C GLN A 872 18.46 17.67 2.93
N VAL A 873 18.61 18.76 3.71
CA VAL A 873 18.35 18.78 5.15
C VAL A 873 17.53 20.02 5.46
N GLY A 874 16.43 19.85 6.20
CA GLY A 874 15.54 20.93 6.61
C GLY A 874 15.25 20.92 8.11
N ARG A 875 14.60 21.96 8.60
CA ARG A 875 14.13 22.07 9.99
C ARG A 875 12.81 22.80 10.04
N MET A 876 11.76 22.11 10.49
CA MET A 876 10.49 22.76 10.81
C MET A 876 10.49 23.21 12.28
N ASN A 877 9.90 24.38 12.55
CA ASN A 877 9.60 24.83 13.89
C ASN A 877 8.16 25.34 13.96
N PHE A 878 7.32 24.64 14.72
CA PHE A 878 5.90 24.96 14.87
C PHE A 878 5.62 26.04 15.93
N GLY A 879 6.66 26.58 16.61
CA GLY A 879 6.49 27.66 17.57
C GLY A 879 6.02 27.23 18.96
N LYS A 880 6.37 26.01 19.40
CA LYS A 880 6.07 25.52 20.76
C LYS A 880 6.69 26.41 21.86
N ASP A 881 7.84 27.00 21.56
CA ASP A 881 8.43 28.10 22.31
C ASP A 881 8.65 29.26 21.33
N VAL A 882 7.96 30.37 21.56
CA VAL A 882 8.01 31.58 20.72
C VAL A 882 9.42 32.15 20.64
N SER A 883 10.26 31.98 21.68
CA SER A 883 11.65 32.46 21.68
C SER A 883 12.53 31.80 20.62
N THR A 884 12.13 30.63 20.11
CA THR A 884 12.84 29.89 19.06
C THR A 884 12.50 30.33 17.63
N LEU A 885 11.51 31.22 17.46
CA LEU A 885 11.07 31.74 16.15
C LEU A 885 11.77 33.06 15.80
N LYS A 886 12.94 32.96 15.15
CA LYS A 886 13.84 34.10 14.85
C LYS A 886 13.18 35.37 14.31
N TYR A 887 12.15 35.25 13.47
CA TYR A 887 11.54 36.37 12.72
C TYR A 887 10.06 36.60 13.07
N PHE A 888 9.47 35.84 13.99
CA PHE A 888 8.03 35.92 14.29
C PHE A 888 7.62 37.27 14.90
N THR A 889 8.51 37.92 15.65
CA THR A 889 8.29 39.27 16.20
C THR A 889 8.33 40.39 15.15
N ILE A 890 8.76 40.09 13.93
CA ILE A 890 8.91 41.06 12.83
C ILE A 890 7.65 41.08 11.95
N CYS A 891 7.19 39.93 11.47
CA CYS A 891 5.97 39.82 10.65
C CYS A 891 4.75 39.29 11.45
N GLY A 892 4.84 38.08 12.00
CA GLY A 892 3.68 37.39 12.57
C GLY A 892 2.99 38.11 13.74
N LEU A 893 3.77 38.57 14.73
CA LEU A 893 3.22 39.12 15.98
C LEU A 893 2.49 40.45 15.82
N GLN A 894 2.87 41.27 14.83
CA GLN A 894 2.25 42.59 14.60
C GLN A 894 0.98 42.48 13.75
N GLU A 895 0.95 41.51 12.84
CA GLU A 895 -0.19 41.19 11.98
C GLU A 895 -1.25 40.33 12.69
N GLY A 896 -0.91 39.75 13.86
CA GLY A 896 -1.85 39.03 14.73
C GLY A 896 -1.83 37.50 14.59
N TYR A 897 -0.90 36.94 13.81
CA TYR A 897 -0.78 35.49 13.63
C TYR A 897 -0.32 34.79 14.92
N GLU A 898 -0.97 33.68 15.28
CA GLU A 898 -0.52 32.81 16.38
C GLU A 898 0.41 31.67 15.86
N PRO A 899 1.46 31.29 16.61
CA PRO A 899 2.27 30.13 16.23
C PRO A 899 1.52 28.80 16.40
N PHE A 900 1.57 27.94 15.38
CA PHE A 900 0.81 26.68 15.27
C PHE A 900 0.81 25.78 16.53
N ALA A 901 1.90 25.76 17.30
CA ALA A 901 2.04 24.95 18.50
C ALA A 901 2.01 25.73 19.83
N VAL A 902 1.69 27.04 19.84
CA VAL A 902 1.82 27.91 21.02
C VAL A 902 1.04 27.41 22.24
N ASN A 903 -0.15 26.84 22.03
CA ASN A 903 -1.01 26.28 23.07
C ASN A 903 -0.75 24.77 23.34
N THR A 904 0.35 24.19 22.85
CA THR A 904 0.59 22.73 22.86
C THR A 904 1.67 22.29 23.85
N ASN A 905 1.24 21.70 24.98
CA ASN A 905 2.16 21.17 26.00
C ASN A 905 3.01 19.97 25.52
N ARG A 906 2.46 19.15 24.61
CA ARG A 906 3.17 18.02 23.99
C ARG A 906 3.97 18.47 22.76
N ASP A 907 4.90 17.65 22.30
CA ASP A 907 5.52 17.90 21.00
C ASP A 907 4.54 17.57 19.87
N ILE A 908 4.63 18.32 18.77
CA ILE A 908 3.88 18.02 17.54
C ILE A 908 4.34 16.67 16.96
N THR A 909 3.36 15.84 16.60
CA THR A 909 3.56 14.59 15.86
C THR A 909 3.73 14.90 14.39
N MET A 910 4.73 14.31 13.75
CA MET A 910 5.04 14.51 12.33
C MET A 910 5.01 13.18 11.61
N TRP A 911 4.57 13.19 10.35
CA TRP A 911 4.46 12.01 9.50
C TRP A 911 5.36 12.18 8.27
N LEU A 912 5.73 11.09 7.63
CA LEU A 912 6.50 11.09 6.38
C LEU A 912 6.00 9.99 5.45
N SER A 913 6.12 10.21 4.15
CA SER A 913 5.81 9.21 3.13
C SER A 913 6.85 8.09 3.16
N LYS A 914 6.43 6.87 3.51
CA LYS A 914 7.30 5.69 3.52
C LYS A 914 7.69 5.31 2.08
N ARG A 915 8.94 4.83 1.89
CA ARG A 915 9.41 4.32 0.60
C ARG A 915 9.09 2.84 0.34
N LEU A 916 8.70 2.07 1.37
CA LEU A 916 8.19 0.72 1.16
C LEU A 916 6.76 0.79 0.61
N PRO A 917 6.45 0.17 -0.53
CA PRO A 917 5.08 -0.01 -0.98
C PRO A 917 4.25 -0.79 0.05
N GLN A 918 2.96 -0.48 0.14
CA GLN A 918 2.00 -1.20 0.99
C GLN A 918 0.72 -1.47 0.20
N PHE A 919 0.18 -2.69 0.32
CA PHE A 919 -1.05 -3.06 -0.38
C PHE A 919 -2.27 -2.45 0.30
N LEU A 920 -3.04 -1.68 -0.47
CA LEU A 920 -4.29 -1.03 -0.07
C LEU A 920 -5.47 -1.58 -0.88
N GLN A 921 -6.69 -1.33 -0.41
CA GLN A 921 -7.91 -1.66 -1.16
C GLN A 921 -8.10 -0.64 -2.31
N VAL A 922 -8.41 -1.14 -3.51
CA VAL A 922 -8.71 -0.29 -4.68
C VAL A 922 -9.95 0.59 -4.39
N PRO A 923 -9.86 1.93 -4.48
CA PRO A 923 -11.01 2.82 -4.33
C PRO A 923 -12.05 2.61 -5.44
N SER A 924 -13.33 2.74 -5.12
CA SER A 924 -14.43 2.63 -6.10
C SER A 924 -14.38 3.69 -7.21
N ASN A 925 -13.78 4.84 -6.93
CA ASN A 925 -13.58 5.97 -7.84
C ASN A 925 -12.18 6.04 -8.47
N HIS A 926 -11.37 4.96 -8.43
CA HIS A 926 -10.03 4.96 -9.02
C HIS A 926 -10.07 5.32 -10.51
N GLU A 927 -9.18 6.22 -10.96
CA GLU A 927 -9.17 6.78 -12.32
C GLU A 927 -8.93 5.72 -13.40
N HIS A 928 -7.82 4.97 -13.30
CA HIS A 928 -7.42 4.02 -14.35
C HIS A 928 -7.95 2.58 -14.18
N ILE A 929 -8.34 2.15 -12.98
CA ILE A 929 -8.63 0.73 -12.67
C ILE A 929 -10.08 0.54 -12.24
N GLU A 930 -10.69 -0.57 -12.66
CA GLU A 930 -11.93 -1.10 -12.09
C GLU A 930 -11.77 -2.56 -11.65
N VAL A 931 -12.47 -2.94 -10.59
CA VAL A 931 -12.55 -4.34 -10.11
C VAL A 931 -14.02 -4.70 -9.97
N THR A 932 -14.48 -5.66 -10.78
CA THR A 932 -15.87 -6.10 -10.80
C THR A 932 -15.97 -7.54 -10.30
N ARG A 933 -16.96 -7.79 -9.42
CA ARG A 933 -17.31 -9.15 -8.98
C ARG A 933 -18.43 -9.69 -9.86
N ILE A 934 -18.22 -10.88 -10.39
CA ILE A 934 -19.20 -11.62 -11.18
C ILE A 934 -19.68 -12.79 -10.31
N ASP A 935 -20.97 -12.82 -10.01
CA ASP A 935 -21.56 -13.88 -9.20
C ASP A 935 -21.67 -15.19 -10.01
N GLY A 936 -21.41 -16.32 -9.34
CA GLY A 936 -21.37 -17.64 -9.97
C GLY A 936 -22.75 -18.13 -10.43
N THR A 937 -22.78 -18.87 -11.54
CA THR A 937 -23.99 -19.47 -12.10
C THR A 937 -24.02 -20.98 -11.85
N VAL A 938 -24.94 -21.72 -12.50
CA VAL A 938 -24.92 -23.19 -12.48
C VAL A 938 -23.72 -23.75 -13.27
N ASP A 939 -23.23 -22.98 -14.25
CA ASP A 939 -22.25 -23.41 -15.24
C ASP A 939 -20.88 -22.69 -15.10
N SER A 940 -20.81 -21.59 -14.34
CA SER A 940 -19.60 -20.77 -14.13
C SER A 940 -19.28 -20.52 -12.64
N SER A 941 -18.00 -20.58 -12.30
CA SER A 941 -17.46 -20.14 -11.00
C SER A 941 -17.74 -18.64 -10.76
N PRO A 942 -17.87 -18.19 -9.49
CA PRO A 942 -17.76 -16.77 -9.17
C PRO A 942 -16.33 -16.29 -9.44
N CYS A 943 -16.18 -15.09 -9.99
CA CYS A 943 -14.87 -14.54 -10.36
C CYS A 943 -14.75 -13.03 -10.09
N LEU A 944 -13.50 -12.55 -10.05
CA LEU A 944 -13.14 -11.14 -9.91
C LEU A 944 -12.41 -10.70 -11.17
N ARG A 945 -12.98 -9.77 -11.93
CA ARG A 945 -12.41 -9.24 -13.17
C ARG A 945 -11.80 -7.86 -12.92
N VAL A 946 -10.61 -7.65 -13.48
CA VAL A 946 -9.89 -6.37 -13.43
C VAL A 946 -9.86 -5.78 -14.83
N THR A 947 -10.30 -4.52 -14.96
CA THR A 947 -10.32 -3.78 -16.23
C THR A 947 -9.59 -2.43 -16.10
N GLN A 948 -9.04 -1.94 -17.20
CA GLN A 948 -8.41 -0.61 -17.25
C GLN A 948 -9.31 0.38 -17.98
N LYS A 949 -9.80 1.40 -17.24
CA LYS A 949 -10.75 2.42 -17.73
C LYS A 949 -10.13 3.39 -18.75
N SER A 950 -8.84 3.69 -18.60
CA SER A 950 -8.13 4.67 -19.44
C SER A 950 -7.36 4.05 -20.61
N PHE A 951 -7.53 2.76 -20.90
CA PHE A 951 -6.82 2.08 -21.99
C PHE A 951 -7.07 2.77 -23.35
N GLY A 952 -5.98 3.16 -24.04
CA GLY A 952 -6.04 3.91 -25.30
C GLY A 952 -6.27 5.43 -25.16
N SER A 953 -6.39 5.96 -23.94
CA SER A 953 -6.41 7.41 -23.68
C SER A 953 -5.00 8.01 -23.65
N GLN A 954 -4.88 9.34 -23.79
CA GLN A 954 -3.61 10.02 -23.46
C GLN A 954 -3.25 9.90 -21.97
N ASN A 955 -4.23 9.66 -21.09
CA ASN A 955 -4.04 9.34 -19.66
C ASN A 955 -3.99 7.81 -19.41
N SER A 956 -3.42 7.04 -20.32
CA SER A 956 -3.16 5.61 -20.10
C SER A 956 -1.85 5.40 -19.37
N SER A 957 -1.89 4.92 -18.12
CA SER A 957 -0.70 4.40 -17.46
C SER A 957 -0.32 3.08 -18.14
N THR A 958 0.94 3.00 -18.57
CA THR A 958 1.56 1.82 -19.20
C THR A 958 2.40 1.01 -18.20
N ASP A 959 2.31 1.33 -16.92
CA ASP A 959 3.16 0.76 -15.86
C ASP A 959 2.72 -0.65 -15.44
N ILE A 960 3.63 -1.39 -14.79
CA ILE A 960 3.31 -2.70 -14.22
C ILE A 960 2.56 -2.49 -12.90
N THR A 961 1.33 -3.01 -12.81
CA THR A 961 0.50 -2.91 -11.60
C THR A 961 0.50 -4.22 -10.81
N PHE A 962 0.58 -4.08 -9.48
CA PHE A 962 0.75 -5.18 -8.53
C PHE A 962 -0.58 -5.50 -7.82
N TYR A 963 -1.20 -6.64 -8.16
CA TYR A 963 -2.48 -7.07 -7.61
C TYR A 963 -2.30 -8.21 -6.61
N ARG A 964 -3.09 -8.22 -5.54
CA ARG A 964 -3.00 -9.21 -4.46
C ARG A 964 -4.36 -9.41 -3.79
N LEU A 965 -4.72 -10.65 -3.48
CA LEU A 965 -5.86 -10.95 -2.62
C LEU A 965 -5.55 -10.60 -1.15
N SER A 966 -6.60 -10.37 -0.36
CA SER A 966 -6.49 -9.95 1.05
C SER A 966 -6.40 -11.10 2.05
N MET A 967 -6.83 -12.30 1.67
CA MET A 967 -6.81 -13.49 2.52
C MET A 967 -5.65 -14.42 2.17
N PRO A 968 -4.88 -14.92 3.16
CA PRO A 968 -3.85 -15.93 2.93
C PRO A 968 -4.42 -17.35 2.77
N ILE A 969 -3.61 -18.21 2.17
CA ILE A 969 -3.62 -19.66 2.36
C ILE A 969 -2.55 -19.98 3.40
N GLU A 970 -2.87 -20.75 4.43
CA GLU A 970 -1.96 -21.09 5.52
C GLU A 970 -1.50 -22.55 5.42
N CYS A 971 -0.18 -22.76 5.36
CA CYS A 971 0.42 -24.09 5.28
C CYS A 971 0.49 -24.73 6.67
N ALA A 972 0.34 -26.05 6.75
CA ALA A 972 0.36 -26.78 8.02
C ALA A 972 1.66 -26.54 8.84
N GLU A 973 1.55 -26.53 10.17
CA GLU A 973 2.70 -26.34 11.07
C GLU A 973 3.72 -27.48 11.01
N VAL A 974 3.26 -28.69 10.66
CA VAL A 974 4.09 -29.88 10.44
C VAL A 974 3.59 -30.57 9.18
N PHE A 975 4.42 -30.62 8.14
CA PHE A 975 4.07 -31.33 6.92
C PHE A 975 4.00 -32.84 7.13
N SER A 976 3.00 -33.44 6.50
CA SER A 976 2.84 -34.90 6.49
C SER A 976 3.97 -35.54 5.71
N ARG A 977 4.85 -36.28 6.38
CA ARG A 977 5.76 -37.21 5.71
C ARG A 977 4.93 -38.31 5.07
N THR A 978 4.65 -38.18 3.77
CA THR A 978 3.99 -39.22 2.98
C THR A 978 4.79 -40.53 3.09
N ALA A 979 4.15 -41.55 3.65
CA ALA A 979 4.72 -42.89 3.68
C ALA A 979 4.86 -43.41 2.25
N ALA A 980 5.92 -44.17 1.97
CA ALA A 980 6.20 -44.68 0.63
C ALA A 980 5.16 -45.74 0.20
N GLY A 981 4.12 -45.31 -0.52
CA GLY A 981 3.13 -46.19 -1.14
C GLY A 981 2.00 -45.41 -1.81
N GLY A 982 1.94 -45.40 -3.14
CA GLY A 982 0.83 -44.79 -3.88
C GLY A 982 1.11 -44.14 -5.24
N LEU A 983 2.34 -44.13 -5.75
CA LEU A 983 2.62 -43.63 -7.11
C LEU A 983 2.35 -44.70 -8.19
N PRO A 984 1.64 -44.38 -9.29
CA PRO A 984 1.44 -45.31 -10.39
C PRO A 984 2.72 -45.45 -11.24
N SER A 985 3.30 -46.65 -11.24
CA SER A 985 4.34 -47.13 -12.17
C SER A 985 5.61 -46.26 -12.29
N ALA A 986 6.51 -46.37 -11.31
CA ALA A 986 7.89 -45.88 -11.42
C ALA A 986 8.67 -46.71 -12.47
N GLY A 987 8.67 -46.26 -13.73
CA GLY A 987 9.25 -47.01 -14.86
C GLY A 987 10.14 -46.23 -15.82
N LEU A 988 10.44 -44.94 -15.58
CA LEU A 988 11.10 -44.08 -16.57
C LEU A 988 12.10 -43.03 -16.02
N PHE A 989 12.47 -43.11 -14.74
CA PHE A 989 13.52 -42.25 -14.16
C PHE A 989 14.68 -43.10 -13.64
N GLY A 990 15.79 -43.09 -14.38
CA GLY A 990 17.09 -43.56 -13.90
C GLY A 990 17.85 -42.43 -13.19
N PRO A 991 18.84 -42.74 -12.33
CA PRO A 991 19.59 -41.73 -11.60
C PRO A 991 20.55 -40.97 -12.53
N LYS A 992 20.22 -39.72 -12.85
CA LYS A 992 21.13 -38.74 -13.44
C LYS A 992 21.41 -37.64 -12.40
N ASN A 993 22.68 -37.47 -12.06
CA ASN A 993 23.15 -36.37 -11.20
C ASN A 993 23.36 -35.08 -12.03
N ASP A 994 22.42 -34.79 -12.92
CA ASP A 994 22.45 -33.64 -13.81
C ASP A 994 21.50 -32.57 -13.24
N LEU A 995 21.84 -32.05 -12.05
CA LEU A 995 21.33 -30.78 -11.56
C LEU A 995 22.04 -29.68 -12.35
N GLU A 996 21.50 -29.34 -13.52
CA GLU A 996 21.93 -28.15 -14.24
C GLU A 996 21.50 -26.91 -13.42
N ASP A 997 22.45 -26.01 -13.15
CA ASP A 997 22.18 -24.76 -12.45
C ASP A 997 21.31 -23.85 -13.34
N TYR A 998 19.99 -23.91 -13.10
CA TYR A 998 19.07 -22.90 -13.63
C TYR A 998 19.18 -21.67 -12.74
N ASP A 999 19.74 -20.58 -13.28
CA ASP A 999 19.86 -19.30 -12.58
C ASP A 999 18.49 -18.79 -12.17
N ALA A 1000 18.21 -18.87 -10.87
CA ALA A 1000 16.98 -18.39 -10.27
C ALA A 1000 17.16 -16.93 -9.85
N ASP A 1001 17.39 -16.07 -10.84
CA ASP A 1001 17.27 -14.63 -10.67
C ASP A 1001 15.89 -14.32 -10.06
N SER A 1002 15.85 -13.35 -9.14
CA SER A 1002 14.60 -12.96 -8.51
C SER A 1002 13.72 -12.26 -9.55
N ASP A 1003 12.78 -13.01 -10.13
CA ASP A 1003 11.82 -12.56 -11.16
C ASP A 1003 11.12 -11.25 -10.75
N PHE A 1004 10.90 -11.04 -9.45
CA PHE A 1004 10.39 -9.81 -8.84
C PHE A 1004 11.34 -8.60 -9.00
N GLU A 1005 12.64 -8.80 -8.85
CA GLU A 1005 13.66 -7.76 -8.95
C GLU A 1005 14.02 -7.46 -10.40
N VAL A 1006 14.01 -8.48 -11.27
CA VAL A 1006 14.04 -8.30 -12.73
C VAL A 1006 12.83 -7.47 -13.18
N LEU A 1007 11.62 -7.78 -12.71
CA LEU A 1007 10.42 -6.97 -12.97
C LEU A 1007 10.53 -5.54 -12.46
N MET A 1008 11.00 -5.32 -11.21
CA MET A 1008 11.21 -3.98 -10.67
C MET A 1008 12.24 -3.18 -11.46
N LYS A 1009 13.35 -3.81 -11.87
CA LYS A 1009 14.35 -3.23 -12.79
C LYS A 1009 13.75 -2.90 -14.16
N THR A 1010 12.92 -3.78 -14.74
CA THR A 1010 12.25 -3.51 -16.02
C THR A 1010 11.27 -2.35 -15.94
N ALA A 1011 10.49 -2.26 -14.85
CA ALA A 1011 9.52 -1.17 -14.64
C ALA A 1011 10.19 0.20 -14.47
N HIS A 1012 11.37 0.26 -13.85
CA HIS A 1012 12.10 1.52 -13.63
C HIS A 1012 13.19 1.81 -14.68
N GLY A 1013 13.51 0.84 -15.54
CA GLY A 1013 14.67 0.88 -16.45
C GLY A 1013 14.41 1.48 -17.83
N HIS A 1014 13.16 1.78 -18.19
CA HIS A 1014 12.76 2.15 -19.57
C HIS A 1014 13.11 3.59 -20.00
N LEU A 1015 14.27 4.11 -19.57
CA LEU A 1015 14.81 5.42 -19.97
C LEU A 1015 16.27 5.38 -20.50
N VAL A 1016 16.81 4.20 -20.82
CA VAL A 1016 18.04 4.06 -21.61
C VAL A 1016 17.78 3.18 -22.84
N PRO A 1017 18.04 3.64 -24.08
CA PRO A 1017 17.88 2.82 -25.27
C PRO A 1017 19.09 1.89 -25.43
N ASP A 1018 18.94 0.65 -24.94
CA ASP A 1018 20.00 -0.36 -25.06
C ASP A 1018 20.26 -0.73 -26.53
N ARG A 1019 21.54 -0.89 -26.89
CA ARG A 1019 21.97 -1.20 -28.26
C ARG A 1019 22.42 -2.65 -28.35
N VAL A 1020 21.84 -3.35 -29.31
CA VAL A 1020 22.19 -4.73 -29.64
C VAL A 1020 23.69 -4.85 -29.97
N ASP A 1021 24.43 -5.55 -29.11
CA ASP A 1021 25.63 -6.27 -29.51
C ASP A 1021 25.48 -7.75 -29.09
N ARG A 1022 25.43 -8.61 -30.11
CA ARG A 1022 25.14 -10.04 -29.96
C ARG A 1022 26.13 -10.84 -30.77
N ASP A 1023 27.33 -11.05 -30.23
CA ASP A 1023 28.27 -11.99 -30.84
C ASP A 1023 29.04 -12.86 -29.85
N LYS A 1024 29.64 -13.92 -30.38
CA LYS A 1024 30.17 -15.05 -29.62
C LYS A 1024 31.69 -15.00 -29.57
N GLU A 1025 32.28 -15.29 -28.41
CA GLU A 1025 33.48 -16.12 -28.40
C GLU A 1025 33.68 -16.86 -27.06
N ALA A 1026 33.75 -18.18 -27.12
CA ALA A 1026 33.96 -19.05 -25.97
C ALA A 1026 35.39 -19.61 -25.99
N THR A 1027 36.32 -18.94 -25.32
CA THR A 1027 37.70 -19.43 -25.13
C THR A 1027 37.94 -19.83 -23.68
N LYS A 1028 38.22 -21.12 -23.46
CA LYS A 1028 38.62 -21.65 -22.14
C LYS A 1028 40.06 -21.25 -21.81
N PRO A 1029 40.35 -20.63 -20.65
CA PRO A 1029 41.70 -20.59 -20.11
C PRO A 1029 42.06 -21.95 -19.49
N GLU A 1030 43.22 -22.48 -19.83
CA GLU A 1030 43.73 -23.72 -19.19
C GLU A 1030 44.24 -23.43 -17.77
N PHE A 1031 43.79 -24.20 -16.78
CA PHE A 1031 44.32 -24.11 -15.42
C PHE A 1031 45.70 -24.74 -15.34
N ASN A 1032 46.73 -23.92 -15.12
CA ASN A 1032 48.10 -24.41 -14.94
C ASN A 1032 48.33 -24.87 -13.49
N ASN A 1033 49.08 -25.97 -13.32
CA ASN A 1033 49.19 -26.67 -12.04
C ASN A 1033 50.04 -25.92 -11.01
N HIS A 1034 49.53 -25.77 -9.78
CA HIS A 1034 50.36 -25.76 -8.57
C HIS A 1034 49.64 -26.48 -7.42
N LYS A 1035 50.42 -27.26 -6.65
CA LYS A 1035 49.96 -28.06 -5.51
C LYS A 1035 50.26 -27.36 -4.17
N ASP A 1036 49.75 -27.99 -3.10
CA ASP A 1036 50.17 -27.88 -1.70
C ASP A 1036 49.73 -26.60 -0.94
N TYR A 1037 49.29 -26.65 0.33
CA TYR A 1037 49.10 -27.77 1.26
C TYR A 1037 47.89 -27.52 2.19
N ALA A 1038 47.38 -28.58 2.83
CA ALA A 1038 46.50 -28.55 4.02
C ALA A 1038 45.13 -27.85 3.88
N GLN A 1039 44.21 -28.47 3.16
CA GLN A 1039 42.78 -28.14 3.19
C GLN A 1039 42.12 -28.75 4.45
N GLU A 1040 41.53 -27.91 5.32
CA GLU A 1040 40.60 -28.42 6.36
C GLU A 1040 39.39 -29.08 5.68
N LYS A 1041 38.90 -30.18 6.26
CA LYS A 1041 37.79 -30.94 5.66
C LYS A 1041 36.54 -30.05 5.54
N PRO A 1042 35.96 -29.84 4.34
CA PRO A 1042 34.69 -29.16 4.24
C PRO A 1042 33.64 -29.96 5.01
N SER A 1043 32.83 -29.28 5.82
CA SER A 1043 31.66 -29.88 6.45
C SER A 1043 30.70 -30.31 5.34
N ARG A 1044 30.29 -31.59 5.34
CA ARG A 1044 29.24 -32.05 4.43
C ARG A 1044 27.98 -31.21 4.69
N LEU A 1045 27.51 -30.49 3.67
CA LEU A 1045 26.21 -29.84 3.68
C LEU A 1045 25.15 -30.88 4.09
N LYS A 1046 24.59 -30.72 5.29
CA LYS A 1046 23.59 -31.66 5.83
C LYS A 1046 22.22 -31.46 5.18
N GLN A 1047 21.94 -30.22 4.79
CA GLN A 1047 20.69 -29.76 4.19
C GLN A 1047 20.97 -28.40 3.52
N SER A 1048 20.35 -28.14 2.38
CA SER A 1048 20.22 -26.80 1.79
C SER A 1048 18.73 -26.47 1.69
N ILE A 1049 18.38 -25.19 1.82
CA ILE A 1049 16.99 -24.71 1.80
C ILE A 1049 16.98 -23.41 0.99
N LYS A 1050 16.47 -23.46 -0.25
CA LYS A 1050 16.20 -22.25 -1.05
C LYS A 1050 15.02 -21.48 -0.42
N ARG A 1051 15.06 -20.15 -0.46
CA ARG A 1051 14.02 -19.26 0.08
C ARG A 1051 13.69 -18.17 -0.93
N SER A 1052 12.41 -17.83 -1.06
CA SER A 1052 11.92 -16.69 -1.87
C SER A 1052 10.66 -16.09 -1.24
N ASN A 1053 10.39 -14.83 -1.59
CA ASN A 1053 9.10 -14.16 -1.36
C ASN A 1053 8.13 -14.37 -2.52
N CYS A 1054 8.65 -14.71 -3.70
CA CYS A 1054 7.89 -14.82 -4.94
C CYS A 1054 8.13 -16.20 -5.57
N TYR A 1055 7.05 -16.93 -5.78
CA TYR A 1055 6.98 -18.26 -6.36
C TYR A 1055 6.14 -18.14 -7.63
N MET A 1056 6.71 -17.52 -8.66
CA MET A 1056 5.99 -17.05 -9.85
C MET A 1056 6.46 -17.80 -11.10
N VAL A 1057 5.63 -17.83 -12.14
CA VAL A 1057 6.02 -18.32 -13.46
C VAL A 1057 5.84 -17.20 -14.49
N CYS A 1058 6.85 -17.04 -15.35
CA CYS A 1058 6.77 -16.19 -16.53
C CYS A 1058 6.01 -16.93 -17.65
N ALA A 1059 4.79 -16.52 -17.98
CA ALA A 1059 3.96 -17.30 -18.90
C ALA A 1059 4.49 -17.33 -20.34
N GLY A 1060 5.36 -16.39 -20.72
CA GLY A 1060 6.02 -16.32 -22.02
C GLY A 1060 6.87 -17.56 -22.35
N GLU A 1061 7.43 -18.24 -21.33
CA GLU A 1061 8.22 -19.46 -21.53
C GLU A 1061 7.38 -20.64 -22.04
N SER A 1062 6.06 -20.62 -21.80
CA SER A 1062 5.16 -21.67 -22.30
C SER A 1062 4.90 -21.61 -23.81
N MET A 1063 5.20 -20.47 -24.46
CA MET A 1063 4.90 -20.19 -25.86
C MET A 1063 6.02 -20.64 -26.79
N SER A 1064 6.06 -21.94 -27.09
CA SER A 1064 7.03 -22.50 -28.06
C SER A 1064 6.98 -21.77 -29.42
N PRO A 1065 8.14 -21.39 -30.01
CA PRO A 1065 8.21 -20.54 -31.20
C PRO A 1065 7.82 -21.31 -32.48
N GLY A 1066 6.51 -21.50 -32.66
CA GLY A 1066 5.93 -22.26 -33.75
C GLY A 1066 4.41 -22.49 -33.64
N GLN A 1067 3.82 -22.34 -32.45
CA GLN A 1067 2.37 -22.26 -32.32
C GLN A 1067 1.90 -20.83 -32.58
N GLY A 1068 1.00 -20.66 -33.56
CA GLY A 1068 0.57 -19.34 -34.03
C GLY A 1068 -0.37 -18.63 -33.06
N ARG A 1069 -0.46 -17.30 -33.20
CA ARG A 1069 -1.44 -16.45 -32.49
C ARG A 1069 -2.87 -16.88 -32.84
N GLY A 1070 -3.50 -17.64 -31.96
CA GLY A 1070 -4.93 -17.96 -32.02
C GLY A 1070 -5.71 -17.21 -30.94
N ASN A 1071 -6.98 -16.90 -31.19
CA ASN A 1071 -7.86 -16.13 -30.28
C ASN A 1071 -8.29 -16.90 -29.00
N ASN A 1072 -7.49 -17.84 -28.52
CA ASN A 1072 -7.75 -18.56 -27.27
C ASN A 1072 -6.95 -17.89 -26.16
N GLY A 1073 -7.64 -17.25 -25.22
CA GLY A 1073 -7.02 -16.59 -24.07
C GLY A 1073 -6.17 -17.55 -23.22
N LEU A 1074 -5.18 -16.99 -22.53
CA LEU A 1074 -4.18 -17.73 -21.77
C LEU A 1074 -4.70 -18.03 -20.36
N GLU A 1075 -4.93 -19.31 -20.06
CA GLU A 1075 -5.28 -19.79 -18.72
C GLU A 1075 -4.02 -20.22 -17.95
N ILE A 1076 -3.82 -19.69 -16.74
CA ILE A 1076 -2.78 -20.12 -15.80
C ILE A 1076 -3.46 -20.62 -14.53
N GLY A 1077 -3.22 -21.87 -14.16
CA GLY A 1077 -3.71 -22.48 -12.93
C GLY A 1077 -2.57 -22.76 -11.95
N CYS A 1078 -2.68 -22.28 -10.72
CA CYS A 1078 -1.80 -22.64 -9.61
C CYS A 1078 -2.53 -23.58 -8.65
N VAL A 1079 -1.85 -24.65 -8.19
CA VAL A 1079 -2.33 -25.55 -7.14
C VAL A 1079 -1.37 -25.49 -5.97
N VAL A 1080 -1.92 -25.31 -4.76
CA VAL A 1080 -1.18 -25.31 -3.49
C VAL A 1080 -1.65 -26.50 -2.65
N ASP A 1081 -0.74 -27.37 -2.25
CA ASP A 1081 -0.97 -28.41 -1.24
C ASP A 1081 -0.53 -27.88 0.13
N ALA A 1082 -1.50 -27.53 0.99
CA ALA A 1082 -1.24 -27.00 2.32
C ALA A 1082 -0.65 -28.04 3.31
N ALA A 1083 -0.74 -29.34 3.02
CA ALA A 1083 -0.29 -30.43 3.89
C ALA A 1083 1.14 -30.90 3.60
N SER A 1084 1.66 -30.67 2.38
CA SER A 1084 3.08 -30.89 2.02
C SER A 1084 3.89 -29.61 1.79
N GLY A 1085 3.22 -28.47 1.55
CA GLY A 1085 3.86 -27.20 1.20
C GLY A 1085 4.36 -27.13 -0.24
N LEU A 1086 3.92 -28.04 -1.12
CA LEU A 1086 4.27 -28.05 -2.54
C LEU A 1086 3.33 -27.15 -3.35
N LEU A 1087 3.92 -26.36 -4.25
CA LEU A 1087 3.22 -25.54 -5.24
C LEU A 1087 3.54 -26.05 -6.65
N THR A 1088 2.51 -26.24 -7.48
CA THR A 1088 2.63 -26.67 -8.88
C THR A 1088 1.82 -25.78 -9.82
N PHE A 1089 2.31 -25.64 -11.05
CA PHE A 1089 1.73 -24.75 -12.06
C PHE A 1089 1.22 -25.49 -13.29
N THR A 1090 0.17 -24.94 -13.88
CA THR A 1090 -0.46 -25.41 -15.11
C THR A 1090 -0.72 -24.23 -16.05
N ALA A 1091 -0.55 -24.43 -17.35
CA ALA A 1091 -0.95 -23.50 -18.40
C ALA A 1091 -1.89 -24.20 -19.38
N ASN A 1092 -3.08 -23.63 -19.64
CA ASN A 1092 -4.13 -24.21 -20.47
C ASN A 1092 -4.43 -25.69 -20.12
N GLY A 1093 -4.43 -26.02 -18.83
CA GLY A 1093 -4.66 -27.38 -18.31
C GLY A 1093 -3.48 -28.35 -18.40
N LYS A 1094 -2.32 -27.94 -18.93
CA LYS A 1094 -1.09 -28.74 -18.99
C LYS A 1094 -0.13 -28.34 -17.86
N GLU A 1095 0.41 -29.32 -17.15
CA GLU A 1095 1.42 -29.12 -16.09
C GLU A 1095 2.73 -28.53 -16.64
N LEU A 1096 3.33 -27.63 -15.86
CA LEU A 1096 4.62 -27.00 -16.10
C LEU A 1096 5.71 -27.66 -15.26
N SER A 1097 6.96 -27.65 -15.73
CA SER A 1097 8.10 -28.24 -15.03
C SER A 1097 8.53 -27.48 -13.76
N THR A 1098 7.96 -26.30 -13.51
CA THR A 1098 8.30 -25.43 -12.39
C THR A 1098 7.44 -25.75 -11.17
N TYR A 1099 8.10 -26.09 -10.06
CA TYR A 1099 7.48 -26.37 -8.76
C TYR A 1099 8.28 -25.70 -7.64
N TYR A 1100 7.63 -25.37 -6.53
CA TYR A 1100 8.29 -24.78 -5.36
C TYR A 1100 7.89 -25.49 -4.07
N GLN A 1101 8.85 -25.63 -3.17
CA GLN A 1101 8.64 -26.16 -1.81
C GLN A 1101 8.70 -25.00 -0.82
N VAL A 1102 7.61 -24.77 -0.10
CA VAL A 1102 7.48 -23.74 0.94
C VAL A 1102 7.79 -24.33 2.33
N GLU A 1103 8.10 -23.48 3.31
CA GLU A 1103 8.35 -23.89 4.71
C GLU A 1103 7.03 -24.05 5.51
N PRO A 1104 6.97 -24.92 6.55
CA PRO A 1104 5.79 -25.04 7.42
C PRO A 1104 5.36 -23.71 8.07
N SER A 1105 4.09 -23.61 8.46
CA SER A 1105 3.46 -22.39 9.01
C SER A 1105 3.53 -21.14 8.11
N THR A 1106 3.91 -21.26 6.83
CA THR A 1106 3.96 -20.11 5.92
C THR A 1106 2.56 -19.70 5.46
N LYS A 1107 2.27 -18.40 5.53
CA LYS A 1107 1.07 -17.80 4.94
C LYS A 1107 1.39 -17.27 3.52
N LEU A 1108 0.67 -17.77 2.53
CA LEU A 1108 0.84 -17.48 1.10
C LEU A 1108 -0.33 -16.65 0.58
N PHE A 1109 -0.06 -15.65 -0.25
CA PHE A 1109 -1.06 -14.75 -0.81
C PHE A 1109 -1.08 -14.88 -2.35
N PRO A 1110 -2.25 -15.14 -2.96
CA PRO A 1110 -2.41 -15.06 -4.40
C PRO A 1110 -2.15 -13.62 -4.89
N ALA A 1111 -1.17 -13.48 -5.79
CA ALA A 1111 -0.70 -12.22 -6.34
C ALA A 1111 -0.40 -12.33 -7.84
N VAL A 1112 -0.68 -11.26 -8.59
CA VAL A 1112 -0.53 -11.16 -10.05
C VAL A 1112 0.12 -9.81 -10.36
N PHE A 1113 1.19 -9.83 -11.15
CA PHE A 1113 1.85 -8.61 -11.62
C PHE A 1113 1.63 -8.53 -13.14
N ALA A 1114 0.95 -7.46 -13.58
CA ALA A 1114 0.46 -7.35 -14.94
C ALA A 1114 0.64 -5.93 -15.49
N GLN A 1115 1.01 -5.86 -16.76
CA GLN A 1115 0.97 -4.64 -17.57
C GLN A 1115 -0.32 -4.66 -18.41
N ALA A 1116 -1.00 -3.53 -18.56
CA ALA A 1116 -2.27 -3.49 -19.28
C ALA A 1116 -2.06 -3.47 -20.81
N THR A 1117 -2.21 -4.62 -21.46
CA THR A 1117 -2.19 -4.79 -22.92
C THR A 1117 -3.58 -4.72 -23.57
N SER A 1118 -4.63 -4.71 -22.76
CA SER A 1118 -6.04 -4.81 -23.14
C SER A 1118 -6.91 -4.08 -22.09
N PRO A 1119 -8.11 -3.60 -22.43
CA PRO A 1119 -9.07 -3.07 -21.44
C PRO A 1119 -9.52 -4.13 -20.43
N ASN A 1120 -9.48 -5.42 -20.78
CA ASN A 1120 -9.57 -6.54 -19.83
C ASN A 1120 -8.14 -6.95 -19.44
N VAL A 1121 -7.73 -6.70 -18.19
CA VAL A 1121 -6.35 -6.99 -17.77
C VAL A 1121 -6.18 -8.45 -17.37
N PHE A 1122 -7.07 -8.97 -16.52
CA PHE A 1122 -7.22 -10.40 -16.20
C PHE A 1122 -8.50 -10.68 -15.41
N GLN A 1123 -8.82 -11.96 -15.24
CA GLN A 1123 -9.89 -12.46 -14.38
C GLN A 1123 -9.34 -13.52 -13.40
N PHE A 1124 -9.55 -13.32 -12.09
CA PHE A 1124 -9.31 -14.33 -11.05
C PHE A 1124 -10.54 -15.23 -10.87
N GLU A 1125 -10.34 -16.54 -10.91
CA GLU A 1125 -11.36 -17.54 -10.60
C GLU A 1125 -10.93 -18.43 -9.43
N LEU A 1126 -11.87 -18.67 -8.50
CA LEU A 1126 -11.65 -19.45 -7.29
C LEU A 1126 -12.55 -20.69 -7.34
N GLY A 1127 -11.96 -21.84 -7.67
CA GLY A 1127 -12.69 -23.08 -7.93
C GLY A 1127 -12.18 -24.27 -7.14
N ARG A 1128 -13.09 -25.22 -6.82
CA ARG A 1128 -12.72 -26.56 -6.34
C ARG A 1128 -12.57 -27.51 -7.53
N ILE A 1129 -11.61 -28.42 -7.44
CA ILE A 1129 -11.29 -29.39 -8.50
C ILE A 1129 -12.46 -30.39 -8.69
N LYS A 1130 -12.75 -30.74 -9.94
CA LYS A 1130 -13.59 -31.90 -10.30
C LYS A 1130 -12.67 -33.08 -10.65
N GLU A 1131 -12.44 -33.99 -9.71
CA GLU A 1131 -11.96 -35.32 -10.09
C GLU A 1131 -13.12 -36.19 -10.61
N GLY A 1132 -12.86 -37.01 -11.63
CA GLY A 1132 -13.62 -38.25 -11.84
C GLY A 1132 -15.11 -38.18 -12.19
N GLY A 1133 -15.64 -37.06 -12.73
CA GLY A 1133 -16.93 -37.03 -13.43
C GLY A 1133 -18.23 -37.13 -12.61
N GLU A 1134 -18.22 -37.64 -11.36
CA GLU A 1134 -19.39 -37.67 -10.47
C GLU A 1134 -19.48 -36.41 -9.58
N LYS A 1135 -20.70 -35.87 -9.41
CA LYS A 1135 -20.96 -34.79 -8.44
C LYS A 1135 -21.00 -35.35 -7.00
N ARG A 1136 -19.86 -35.44 -6.33
CA ARG A 1136 -19.77 -35.63 -4.87
C ARG A 1136 -19.29 -34.36 -4.17
N SER A 1137 -19.85 -34.10 -2.99
CA SER A 1137 -19.42 -33.02 -2.11
C SER A 1137 -18.22 -33.46 -1.28
N VAL A 1138 -17.01 -33.10 -1.73
CA VAL A 1138 -15.80 -33.17 -0.90
C VAL A 1138 -15.91 -32.14 0.23
N SER A 1139 -15.46 -32.50 1.43
CA SER A 1139 -15.50 -31.63 2.62
C SER A 1139 -14.49 -30.47 2.54
N ALA A 1140 -14.17 -29.81 3.64
CA ALA A 1140 -13.20 -28.71 3.66
C ALA A 1140 -11.75 -29.16 3.88
N ASP A 1141 -11.53 -30.47 4.06
CA ASP A 1141 -10.32 -31.02 4.69
C ASP A 1141 -9.20 -31.39 3.69
N ASP A 1142 -9.52 -31.58 2.40
CA ASP A 1142 -8.60 -32.12 1.39
C ASP A 1142 -7.50 -31.15 0.89
N GLY A 1143 -7.25 -30.04 1.60
CA GLY A 1143 -6.00 -29.27 1.57
C GLY A 1143 -5.59 -28.54 0.27
N GLN A 1144 -6.26 -28.79 -0.86
CA GLN A 1144 -5.90 -28.25 -2.17
C GLN A 1144 -6.79 -27.08 -2.60
N LEU A 1145 -6.16 -25.98 -2.98
CA LEU A 1145 -6.81 -24.81 -3.60
C LEU A 1145 -6.25 -24.59 -5.00
N ARG A 1146 -7.15 -24.47 -6.00
CA ARG A 1146 -6.79 -24.06 -7.36
C ARG A 1146 -7.23 -22.62 -7.59
N ALA A 1147 -6.26 -21.74 -7.81
CA ALA A 1147 -6.49 -20.42 -8.38
C ALA A 1147 -6.32 -20.52 -9.90
N VAL A 1148 -7.30 -20.05 -10.66
CA VAL A 1148 -7.21 -19.91 -12.12
C VAL A 1148 -7.19 -18.43 -12.48
N MET A 1149 -6.36 -18.06 -13.44
CA MET A 1149 -6.34 -16.73 -14.03
C MET A 1149 -6.41 -16.83 -15.56
N SER A 1150 -7.22 -15.97 -16.17
CA SER A 1150 -7.31 -15.82 -17.63
C SER A 1150 -7.10 -14.38 -18.07
N ALA A 1151 -6.49 -14.17 -19.23
CA ALA A 1151 -6.46 -12.87 -19.93
C ALA A 1151 -6.40 -13.03 -21.46
N ASP A 1152 -6.69 -11.93 -22.15
CA ASP A 1152 -6.93 -11.89 -23.59
C ASP A 1152 -5.64 -11.82 -24.44
N ASP A 1153 -4.48 -11.45 -23.88
CA ASP A 1153 -3.17 -11.49 -24.58
C ASP A 1153 -1.99 -11.79 -23.62
N GLY A 1154 -0.87 -12.26 -24.19
CA GLY A 1154 0.14 -13.11 -23.52
C GLY A 1154 1.21 -12.42 -22.65
N GLN A 1155 0.92 -11.34 -21.92
CA GLN A 1155 1.87 -10.68 -21.00
C GLN A 1155 1.56 -10.86 -19.50
N LEU A 1156 1.10 -12.06 -19.13
CA LEU A 1156 0.84 -12.44 -17.74
C LEU A 1156 2.07 -13.05 -17.04
N ARG A 1157 2.24 -12.78 -15.74
CA ARG A 1157 3.13 -13.53 -14.82
C ARG A 1157 2.39 -13.87 -13.52
N ALA A 1158 2.46 -15.12 -13.09
CA ALA A 1158 1.47 -15.72 -12.17
C ALA A 1158 1.90 -17.08 -11.60
N VAL A 1159 1.51 -17.56 -10.41
CA VAL A 1159 0.96 -16.91 -9.20
C VAL A 1159 1.44 -17.70 -7.96
N ALA A 1160 2.24 -17.08 -7.10
CA ALA A 1160 2.19 -17.24 -5.64
C ALA A 1160 3.22 -16.29 -4.99
N SER A 1161 2.88 -15.69 -3.84
CA SER A 1161 3.83 -14.94 -3.04
C SER A 1161 3.70 -15.28 -1.57
N ARG A 1162 4.84 -15.55 -0.92
CA ARG A 1162 5.01 -15.36 0.52
C ARG A 1162 5.22 -13.86 0.72
N LEU A 1163 4.23 -13.17 1.28
CA LEU A 1163 4.38 -11.75 1.54
C LEU A 1163 5.53 -11.50 2.51
N MET A 1164 6.52 -10.76 2.04
CA MET A 1164 6.98 -9.61 2.83
C MET A 1164 5.88 -8.53 2.77
N THR A 1165 5.64 -7.82 3.88
CA THR A 1165 4.47 -6.95 4.17
C THR A 1165 3.14 -7.62 4.61
N VAL A 1166 3.16 -8.43 5.68
CA VAL A 1166 1.99 -8.61 6.58
C VAL A 1166 2.26 -8.09 7.99
N SER A 1167 2.62 -6.81 8.07
CA SER A 1167 2.44 -6.03 9.31
C SER A 1167 1.34 -5.00 9.10
N SER A 1168 0.12 -5.51 8.96
CA SER A 1168 -1.12 -4.74 9.14
C SER A 1168 -1.63 -4.84 10.58
N VAL A 1169 -0.70 -4.86 11.55
CA VAL A 1169 -0.94 -4.20 12.84
C VAL A 1169 -1.33 -2.76 12.51
N LEU A 1170 -2.41 -2.24 13.10
CA LEU A 1170 -2.98 -0.96 12.67
C LEU A 1170 -2.06 0.23 12.98
N SER A 1171 -1.16 0.54 12.05
CA SER A 1171 -0.97 1.93 11.62
C SER A 1171 -2.00 2.28 10.55
N CYS A 1172 -3.28 2.27 10.91
CA CYS A 1172 -4.06 3.47 10.61
C CYS A 1172 -3.26 4.60 11.29
N GLN A 1173 -2.63 5.53 10.58
CA GLN A 1173 -3.21 6.23 9.42
C GLN A 1173 -4.70 6.46 9.66
N LEU A 1174 -4.91 7.08 10.82
CA LEU A 1174 -5.94 8.06 11.13
C LEU A 1174 -5.79 9.31 10.22
N MET A 1175 -5.56 9.07 8.93
CA MET A 1175 -5.68 10.03 7.83
C MET A 1175 -6.97 9.60 7.11
N THR A 1176 -8.03 10.40 7.07
CA THR A 1176 -8.10 11.86 7.15
C THR A 1176 -8.81 12.45 8.38
N VAL A 1177 -9.41 11.65 9.27
CA VAL A 1177 -10.42 12.16 10.26
C VAL A 1177 -9.88 12.46 11.68
N SER A 1178 -8.56 12.50 11.90
CA SER A 1178 -8.00 12.59 13.28
C SER A 1178 -8.04 13.96 13.93
N SER A 1179 -8.12 15.04 13.14
CA SER A 1179 -8.27 16.42 13.66
C SER A 1179 -9.58 16.55 14.44
N VAL A 1180 -10.70 16.14 13.81
CA VAL A 1180 -12.05 16.21 14.37
C VAL A 1180 -12.27 15.19 15.50
N LEU A 1181 -11.68 13.99 15.42
CA LEU A 1181 -11.89 12.96 16.44
C LEU A 1181 -11.19 13.22 17.78
N SER A 1182 -10.24 14.16 17.88
CA SER A 1182 -9.55 14.46 19.15
C SER A 1182 -10.52 14.82 20.29
N CYS A 1183 -11.60 15.54 19.98
CA CYS A 1183 -12.66 15.89 20.94
C CYS A 1183 -13.74 14.80 21.15
N ARG A 1184 -13.76 13.73 20.34
CA ARG A 1184 -14.72 12.61 20.46
C ARG A 1184 -14.08 11.28 20.93
N LEU A 1185 -12.77 11.12 20.84
CA LEU A 1185 -12.09 9.93 21.36
C LEU A 1185 -12.07 9.86 22.89
N MET A 1186 -12.22 10.99 23.60
CA MET A 1186 -12.38 10.99 25.06
C MET A 1186 -13.64 10.22 25.52
N THR A 1187 -14.73 10.21 24.74
CA THR A 1187 -15.97 9.48 25.04
C THR A 1187 -15.99 8.03 24.54
N VAL A 1188 -14.99 7.58 23.76
CA VAL A 1188 -14.83 6.16 23.39
C VAL A 1188 -13.77 5.48 24.26
N SER A 1189 -12.70 6.21 24.61
CA SER A 1189 -11.74 5.81 25.64
C SER A 1189 -12.44 5.54 26.97
N SER A 1190 -13.44 6.35 27.35
CA SER A 1190 -14.25 6.10 28.54
C SER A 1190 -15.09 4.82 28.47
N VAL A 1191 -15.51 4.36 27.28
CA VAL A 1191 -16.29 3.11 27.12
C VAL A 1191 -15.41 1.87 27.22
N LEU A 1192 -14.25 1.84 26.54
CA LEU A 1192 -13.30 0.73 26.67
C LEU A 1192 -12.66 0.69 28.07
N SER A 1193 -12.33 1.85 28.64
CA SER A 1193 -11.93 1.96 30.05
C SER A 1193 -13.04 1.46 30.97
N SER A 1194 -14.30 1.85 30.76
CA SER A 1194 -15.45 1.37 31.55
C SER A 1194 -15.69 -0.13 31.42
N LEU A 1195 -15.44 -0.74 30.25
CA LEU A 1195 -15.54 -2.20 30.09
C LEU A 1195 -14.53 -2.92 31.00
N VAL A 1196 -13.28 -2.44 31.06
CA VAL A 1196 -12.24 -3.01 31.93
C VAL A 1196 -12.49 -2.67 33.41
N TYR A 1197 -12.77 -1.41 33.74
CA TYR A 1197 -13.05 -0.96 35.12
C TYR A 1197 -14.29 -1.63 35.72
N CYS A 1198 -15.35 -1.82 34.94
CA CYS A 1198 -16.58 -2.49 35.38
C CYS A 1198 -16.41 -4.02 35.46
N TRP A 1199 -15.44 -4.61 34.73
CA TRP A 1199 -14.98 -5.98 34.95
C TRP A 1199 -14.28 -6.12 36.32
N VAL A 1200 -13.25 -5.29 36.56
CA VAL A 1200 -12.41 -5.36 37.76
C VAL A 1200 -13.21 -5.02 39.03
N LEU A 1201 -14.04 -3.97 39.02
CA LEU A 1201 -14.82 -3.56 40.19
C LEU A 1201 -15.99 -4.48 40.55
N LYS A 1202 -16.45 -5.36 39.64
CA LYS A 1202 -17.53 -6.33 39.93
C LYS A 1202 -17.07 -7.65 40.52
N LEU A 1203 -15.76 -7.91 40.60
CA LEU A 1203 -15.19 -9.10 41.24
C LEU A 1203 -14.59 -8.84 42.63
N GLY A 1204 -14.38 -7.57 43.02
CA GLY A 1204 -13.68 -7.18 44.25
C GLY A 1204 -14.57 -6.79 45.43
N LYS A 1205 -15.38 -7.69 45.98
CA LYS A 1205 -16.00 -7.47 47.32
C LYS A 1205 -16.17 -8.70 48.21
N ALA A 1206 -15.24 -9.66 48.08
CA ALA A 1206 -14.93 -10.66 49.10
C ALA A 1206 -13.41 -10.97 49.02
N ASP A 1207 -12.75 -11.05 50.18
CA ASP A 1207 -11.45 -11.67 50.45
C ASP A 1207 -10.32 -11.46 49.42
N GLY A 1208 -9.84 -10.21 49.32
CA GLY A 1208 -8.63 -9.88 48.59
C GLY A 1208 -7.36 -10.27 49.36
N GLU A 1209 -6.75 -11.41 49.01
CA GLU A 1209 -5.29 -11.63 49.18
C GLU A 1209 -4.73 -12.83 48.38
N ARG A 1210 -5.54 -13.84 48.04
CA ARG A 1210 -5.04 -15.13 47.49
C ARG A 1210 -5.05 -15.31 45.96
N VAL A 1211 -5.61 -14.38 45.18
CA VAL A 1211 -5.82 -14.57 43.72
C VAL A 1211 -4.64 -14.09 42.86
N TRP A 1212 -3.80 -13.18 43.37
CA TRP A 1212 -2.71 -12.54 42.60
C TRP A 1212 -1.57 -13.50 42.18
N GLY A 1213 -1.49 -14.71 42.74
CA GLY A 1213 -0.39 -15.65 42.50
C GLY A 1213 -0.55 -16.63 41.34
N LEU A 1214 -1.66 -16.60 40.59
CA LEU A 1214 -2.04 -17.69 39.64
C LEU A 1214 -2.43 -17.22 38.23
N TRP A 1215 -2.16 -15.96 37.86
CA TRP A 1215 -2.44 -15.40 36.52
C TRP A 1215 -1.19 -14.88 35.77
N MET A 1216 0.00 -15.21 36.27
CA MET A 1216 1.31 -14.80 35.71
C MET A 1216 2.09 -16.00 35.15
N SER A 1217 1.39 -17.05 34.69
CA SER A 1217 1.97 -18.21 34.01
C SER A 1217 0.94 -18.81 33.03
N GLY A 1218 1.08 -18.53 31.74
CA GLY A 1218 0.15 -18.89 30.67
C GLY A 1218 0.40 -18.06 29.41
#